data_AF-A0A1V6Y0R0-F1
#
_entry.id   AF-A0A1V6Y0R0-F1
#
_cell.length_a   1.000
_cell.length_b   1.000
_cell.length_c   1.000
_cell.angle_alpha   90.00
_cell.angle_beta   90.00
_cell.angle_gamma   90.00
#
_symmetry.space_group_name_H-M   'P 1'
#
loop_
_entity.id
_entity.type
_entity.pdbx_description
1 polymer ?
#
loop_
_entity_poly.entity_id
_entity_poly.type
_entity_poly.pdbx_seq_one_letter_code
_entity_poly.pdbx_strand_id
1 'polypeptide(L)'
;MICPDGRAKMWDASANEYARGEGVGAIVLKKLSAAIADNDPIDCIVCETGINQDGRTRGITMPSSAAQADLIRKTYQRAGLDVSKREDRPQYFEAHGTGTKAGDPREAEAVHNAFFEGREDGLGEDDAIHIGSIKTVIGHTEGTAGLAGLLKAALAIKHGYIPPNMLFDHLSPAVAPYAKHLRLDTALTPWPVLDKSVPRRASVNSFGFGGANGHAILESYEDTREVHAEPSKQTSTVTTPFVFSAQSERTLVSILQNISEYLKSSADVDLRSLASTLQYKRSTFSVRTAITALSTDDLLSKLSIQLSTTENPVGIKPSLKHDGRILGVFTGQGAQWAGMGQELLRASPKARGIVQSLDKTLATLPRENDRPSWTVEEELAKSPENSRIGEPAISQPLCTAVQILLVNMLQSAGIRFHTVVGHLSGEIGAAYAAGLVTASDAIRIAYYRGVYTKLACGTEGQRGATMAVGLSPDEARELCEAPGFHGRISVAACNSSTSVTISGDDDTINEARLHLDEHNKFARVLKVDMAYHSHHMLACAQPYLDALRSCDIRPISPEGSSPVWLSSVYPGEAMSEACAGLSVDFAGYDRTFFSNASKVSFIREIPTYPWDHERSYWFECRKERAGRNRPGPVHSLLGVPYGDATDTEVTWRNFLIPKEIPWLSDHRLQGRAVLPGAAYVVMACEAALLNSQAEEVRLIEVCDLAIHRAISFSDETTAAEVVLTLSDIERTLTHSSSGDEIFSANWTVQSPANEETDKLSRIASGSVSLLLGLSEASVLPGRALDDVLPNMISVDVDEFYSTLYELGYGYTGAFQSISRLERKMGHSYGCFQPQISPDNLIVHPALLDVAFQALSAAASHPGDGSLWSLQVPTGIRTVRINPYHSHQSEILSFYGSVPSSSEAGDVTIYTDAGDAFVQIESVSTVPFTKATEADDRKLFSEEVWAPADPDASSVMIEARATADEMERARACERAAHFYLKNLRSEVSALQECNAALHHQQLLAWASHLVSEVAGGKRRHCDAD
;
A
#
# COMPACT_ATOMS: atom_id res chain seq x y z
N MET A 1 -11.69 7.86 -16.29
CA MET A 1 -10.89 8.78 -15.47
C MET A 1 -9.44 8.32 -15.24
N ILE A 2 -8.98 7.21 -15.83
CA ILE A 2 -7.58 6.76 -15.68
C ILE A 2 -6.88 6.91 -17.04
N CYS A 3 -5.67 7.46 -17.05
CA CYS A 3 -4.88 7.58 -18.28
C CYS A 3 -4.34 6.22 -18.74
N PRO A 4 -4.44 5.87 -20.03
CA PRO A 4 -3.94 4.58 -20.53
C PRO A 4 -2.42 4.37 -20.39
N ASP A 5 -1.63 5.45 -20.44
CA ASP A 5 -0.16 5.42 -20.38
C ASP A 5 0.41 5.61 -18.96
N GLY A 6 -0.46 5.70 -17.95
CA GLY A 6 -0.05 5.79 -16.54
C GLY A 6 0.74 7.05 -16.19
N ARG A 7 0.55 8.16 -16.90
CA ARG A 7 1.29 9.43 -16.71
C ARG A 7 0.36 10.63 -16.52
N ALA A 8 0.55 11.42 -15.46
CA ALA A 8 -0.23 12.62 -15.18
C ALA A 8 0.38 13.85 -15.86
N LYS A 9 -0.20 14.29 -16.99
CA LYS A 9 0.31 15.39 -17.83
C LYS A 9 -0.42 16.69 -17.52
N MET A 10 -0.02 17.34 -16.43
CA MET A 10 -0.66 18.56 -15.96
C MET A 10 -0.69 19.64 -17.05
N TRP A 11 -1.89 20.11 -17.38
CA TRP A 11 -2.14 21.28 -18.25
C TRP A 11 -1.62 21.16 -19.69
N ASP A 12 -1.16 19.98 -20.08
CA ASP A 12 -0.62 19.69 -21.40
C ASP A 12 -1.75 19.42 -22.42
N ALA A 13 -1.51 19.71 -23.69
CA ALA A 13 -2.46 19.43 -24.77
C ALA A 13 -2.75 17.92 -24.93
N SER A 14 -1.80 17.07 -24.55
CA SER A 14 -1.91 15.61 -24.56
C SER A 14 -2.50 15.01 -23.27
N ALA A 15 -3.01 15.85 -22.35
CA ALA A 15 -3.70 15.45 -21.14
C ALA A 15 -4.83 14.43 -21.45
N ASN A 16 -4.74 13.25 -20.86
CA ASN A 16 -5.55 12.08 -21.19
C ASN A 16 -6.07 11.35 -19.95
N GLU A 17 -6.44 12.10 -18.91
CA GLU A 17 -6.84 11.66 -17.56
C GLU A 17 -5.67 11.52 -16.58
N TYR A 18 -5.94 11.15 -15.32
CA TYR A 18 -4.91 11.11 -14.27
C TYR A 18 -4.27 9.73 -14.11
N ALA A 19 -3.03 9.71 -13.64
CA ALA A 19 -2.26 8.51 -13.33
C ALA A 19 -2.23 8.27 -11.83
N ARG A 20 -2.55 7.05 -11.37
CA ARG A 20 -2.42 6.70 -9.94
C ARG A 20 -0.95 6.56 -9.56
N GLY A 21 -0.59 7.07 -8.39
CA GLY A 21 0.69 6.84 -7.73
C GLY A 21 0.49 6.23 -6.35
N GLU A 22 1.54 5.64 -5.80
CA GLU A 22 1.57 5.15 -4.42
C GLU A 22 2.51 6.01 -3.58
N GLY A 23 2.08 6.38 -2.37
CA GLY A 23 2.92 7.17 -1.48
C GLY A 23 2.35 7.32 -0.08
N VAL A 24 3.23 7.27 0.91
CA VAL A 24 2.92 7.55 2.31
C VAL A 24 3.70 8.80 2.73
N GLY A 25 2.98 9.85 3.12
CA GLY A 25 3.56 11.10 3.58
C GLY A 25 3.25 11.33 5.05
N ALA A 26 4.26 11.79 5.82
CA ALA A 26 4.08 12.21 7.20
C ALA A 26 4.77 13.55 7.43
N ILE A 27 4.07 14.46 8.10
CA ILE A 27 4.60 15.77 8.52
C ILE A 27 4.31 15.97 10.01
N VAL A 28 5.23 16.65 10.70
CA VAL A 28 5.04 17.02 12.11
C VAL A 28 4.68 18.49 12.16
N LEU A 29 3.48 18.81 12.67
CA LEU A 29 2.99 20.18 12.81
C LEU A 29 2.99 20.60 14.27
N LYS A 30 3.46 21.82 14.52
CA LYS A 30 3.43 22.47 15.83
C LYS A 30 3.06 23.94 15.65
N LYS A 31 2.50 24.55 16.69
CA LYS A 31 2.42 26.02 16.75
C LYS A 31 3.84 26.58 16.64
N LEU A 32 4.04 27.62 15.84
CA LEU A 32 5.36 28.22 15.62
C LEU A 32 6.06 28.58 16.94
N SER A 33 5.34 29.17 17.89
CA SER A 33 5.87 29.49 19.22
C SER A 33 6.37 28.27 19.99
N ALA A 34 5.70 27.12 19.87
CA ALA A 34 6.11 25.87 20.51
C ALA A 34 7.31 25.22 19.80
N ALA A 35 7.36 25.26 18.46
CA ALA A 35 8.54 24.80 17.71
C ALA A 35 9.79 25.64 18.05
N ILE A 36 9.63 26.96 18.18
CA ILE A 36 10.71 27.87 18.61
C ILE A 36 11.15 27.59 20.05
N ALA A 37 10.19 27.40 20.97
CA ALA A 37 10.46 27.11 22.38
C ALA A 37 11.19 25.76 22.57
N ASP A 38 10.79 24.74 21.82
CA ASP A 38 11.40 23.40 21.88
C ASP A 38 12.68 23.28 21.00
N ASN A 39 13.07 24.39 20.36
CA ASN A 39 14.20 24.49 19.45
C ASN A 39 14.18 23.39 18.37
N ASP A 40 13.01 23.20 17.75
CA ASP A 40 12.83 22.24 16.67
C ASP A 40 13.26 22.84 15.33
N PRO A 41 13.85 22.03 14.42
CA PRO A 41 14.11 22.46 13.06
C PRO A 41 12.80 22.72 12.31
N ILE A 42 12.55 23.97 11.94
CA ILE A 42 11.38 24.38 11.15
C ILE A 42 11.76 24.34 9.67
N ASP A 43 11.01 23.60 8.85
CA ASP A 43 11.22 23.54 7.39
C ASP A 43 10.43 24.64 6.65
N CYS A 44 9.19 24.89 7.08
CA CYS A 44 8.35 26.00 6.61
C CYS A 44 7.28 26.33 7.66
N ILE A 45 6.57 27.44 7.45
CA ILE A 45 5.40 27.83 8.23
C ILE A 45 4.16 27.48 7.40
N VAL A 46 3.21 26.76 7.99
CA VAL A 46 1.86 26.64 7.44
C VAL A 46 1.03 27.81 7.98
N CYS A 47 0.81 28.84 7.16
CA CYS A 47 0.16 30.07 7.59
C CYS A 47 -1.33 29.88 7.82
N GLU A 48 -2.00 29.20 6.88
CA GLU A 48 -3.42 28.89 6.96
C GLU A 48 -3.76 27.70 6.05
N THR A 49 -4.78 26.95 6.43
CA THR A 49 -5.38 25.89 5.61
C THR A 49 -6.89 26.07 5.51
N GLY A 50 -7.36 26.15 4.27
CA GLY A 50 -8.77 26.24 3.94
C GLY A 50 -9.30 24.93 3.39
N ILE A 51 -10.57 24.65 3.67
CA ILE A 51 -11.33 23.59 3.01
C ILE A 51 -12.71 24.12 2.59
N ASN A 52 -13.21 23.67 1.44
CA ASN A 52 -14.61 23.87 1.04
C ASN A 52 -15.10 22.71 0.14
N GLN A 53 -16.27 22.88 -0.49
CA GLN A 53 -16.82 21.90 -1.41
C GLN A 53 -17.45 22.58 -2.63
N ASP A 54 -17.42 21.91 -3.79
CA ASP A 54 -17.83 22.43 -5.10
C ASP A 54 -19.34 22.70 -5.29
N GLY A 55 -20.17 22.20 -4.38
CA GLY A 55 -21.62 22.24 -4.42
C GLY A 55 -22.21 21.26 -5.44
N ARG A 56 -23.33 21.66 -6.05
CA ARG A 56 -24.01 20.91 -7.12
C ARG A 56 -23.41 21.31 -8.48
N THR A 57 -22.55 20.46 -9.03
CA THR A 57 -21.96 20.62 -10.37
C THR A 57 -22.70 19.74 -11.40
N ARG A 58 -22.26 19.75 -12.67
CA ARG A 58 -22.91 18.99 -13.78
C ARG A 58 -22.75 17.47 -13.68
N GLY A 59 -21.99 17.00 -12.70
CA GLY A 59 -21.78 15.60 -12.36
C GLY A 59 -20.85 15.56 -11.14
N ILE A 60 -20.97 14.54 -10.27
CA ILE A 60 -20.24 14.51 -8.99
C ILE A 60 -18.72 14.68 -9.14
N THR A 61 -18.16 14.25 -10.27
CA THR A 61 -16.73 14.32 -10.62
C THR A 61 -16.29 15.64 -11.26
N MET A 62 -17.22 16.55 -11.57
CA MET A 62 -16.91 17.80 -12.25
C MET A 62 -16.56 18.89 -11.24
N PRO A 63 -15.34 19.47 -11.31
CA PRO A 63 -14.92 20.51 -10.37
C PRO A 63 -15.59 21.87 -10.63
N SER A 64 -15.63 22.72 -9.60
CA SER A 64 -16.17 24.09 -9.67
C SER A 64 -15.08 25.14 -9.54
N SER A 65 -14.75 25.83 -10.63
CA SER A 65 -13.74 26.90 -10.62
C SER A 65 -14.11 28.05 -9.69
N ALA A 66 -15.40 28.38 -9.60
CA ALA A 66 -15.89 29.41 -8.68
C ALA A 66 -15.71 29.02 -7.21
N ALA A 67 -15.98 27.77 -6.84
CA ALA A 67 -15.78 27.29 -5.47
C ALA A 67 -14.29 27.24 -5.10
N GLN A 68 -13.43 26.80 -6.03
CA GLN A 68 -11.99 26.78 -5.83
C GLN A 68 -11.39 28.20 -5.71
N ALA A 69 -11.85 29.15 -6.52
CA ALA A 69 -11.42 30.55 -6.41
C ALA A 69 -11.85 31.19 -5.07
N ASP A 70 -13.08 30.92 -4.63
CA ASP A 70 -13.61 31.35 -3.33
C ASP A 70 -12.80 30.75 -2.16
N LEU A 71 -12.42 29.47 -2.26
CA LEU A 71 -11.55 28.82 -1.29
C LEU A 71 -10.21 29.55 -1.16
N ILE A 72 -9.54 29.80 -2.29
CA ILE A 72 -8.24 30.49 -2.30
C ILE A 72 -8.39 31.87 -1.64
N ARG A 73 -9.33 32.70 -2.10
CA ARG A 73 -9.54 34.06 -1.55
C ARG A 73 -9.82 34.05 -0.05
N LYS A 74 -10.70 33.17 0.44
CA LYS A 74 -11.02 33.05 1.87
C LYS A 74 -9.84 32.58 2.71
N THR A 75 -9.01 31.69 2.17
CA THR A 75 -7.82 31.19 2.89
C THR A 75 -6.78 32.29 3.03
N TYR A 76 -6.51 33.04 1.96
CA TYR A 76 -5.63 34.21 2.00
C TYR A 76 -6.15 35.28 2.96
N GLN A 77 -7.45 35.59 2.89
CA GLN A 77 -8.08 36.56 3.79
C GLN A 77 -7.94 36.14 5.27
N ARG A 78 -8.15 34.86 5.59
CA ARG A 78 -7.98 34.33 6.95
C ARG A 78 -6.52 34.38 7.44
N ALA A 79 -5.56 34.21 6.54
CA ALA A 79 -4.14 34.39 6.81
C ALA A 79 -3.75 35.88 6.98
N GLY A 80 -4.68 36.81 6.77
CA GLY A 80 -4.39 38.26 6.79
C GLY A 80 -3.67 38.76 5.53
N LEU A 81 -3.69 37.99 4.44
CA LEU A 81 -3.04 38.28 3.17
C LEU A 81 -4.05 38.79 2.14
N ASP A 82 -3.67 39.83 1.39
CA ASP A 82 -4.49 40.40 0.32
C ASP A 82 -4.05 39.91 -1.05
N VAL A 83 -4.84 39.04 -1.67
CA VAL A 83 -4.55 38.48 -3.01
C VAL A 83 -4.36 39.53 -4.12
N SER A 84 -4.82 40.77 -3.93
CA SER A 84 -4.58 41.86 -4.89
C SER A 84 -3.13 42.37 -4.84
N LYS A 85 -2.48 42.30 -3.68
CA LYS A 85 -1.11 42.78 -3.49
C LYS A 85 -0.11 41.73 -3.92
N ARG A 86 0.90 42.16 -4.68
CA ARG A 86 1.98 41.28 -5.14
C ARG A 86 2.76 40.67 -3.96
N GLU A 87 3.02 41.47 -2.93
CA GLU A 87 3.76 41.06 -1.72
C GLU A 87 3.07 39.94 -0.92
N ASP A 88 1.74 39.87 -1.00
CA ASP A 88 0.91 38.90 -0.28
C ASP A 88 0.60 37.66 -1.12
N ARG A 89 0.74 37.74 -2.45
CA ARG A 89 0.57 36.62 -3.39
C ARG A 89 1.65 35.53 -3.19
N PRO A 90 1.37 34.28 -3.62
CA PRO A 90 2.40 33.26 -3.68
C PRO A 90 3.31 33.49 -4.90
N GLN A 91 4.60 33.20 -4.79
CA GLN A 91 5.47 33.12 -5.96
C GLN A 91 5.37 31.76 -6.63
N TYR A 92 5.07 30.71 -5.86
CA TYR A 92 4.91 29.35 -6.32
C TYR A 92 3.53 28.78 -5.98
N PHE A 93 2.92 28.08 -6.92
CA PHE A 93 1.63 27.44 -6.75
C PHE A 93 1.73 25.97 -7.12
N GLU A 94 1.64 25.11 -6.11
CA GLU A 94 1.54 23.67 -6.28
C GLU A 94 0.07 23.32 -6.53
N ALA A 95 -0.27 23.16 -7.80
CA ALA A 95 -1.62 22.84 -8.26
C ALA A 95 -2.02 21.40 -7.94
N HIS A 96 -3.32 21.14 -8.00
CA HIS A 96 -3.85 19.79 -8.05
C HIS A 96 -3.38 19.09 -9.33
N GLY A 97 -3.49 19.73 -10.50
CA GLY A 97 -2.74 19.41 -11.72
C GLY A 97 -2.70 17.92 -12.06
N THR A 98 -3.84 17.38 -12.47
CA THR A 98 -4.06 15.93 -12.58
C THR A 98 -3.81 15.38 -13.99
N GLY A 99 -3.82 16.25 -15.00
CA GLY A 99 -3.86 15.82 -16.41
C GLY A 99 -5.27 15.44 -16.88
N THR A 100 -6.33 15.84 -16.15
CA THR A 100 -7.71 15.61 -16.60
C THR A 100 -8.16 16.68 -17.56
N LYS A 101 -8.79 16.27 -18.67
CA LYS A 101 -9.27 17.20 -19.71
C LYS A 101 -10.28 18.22 -19.18
N ALA A 102 -11.08 17.83 -18.18
CA ALA A 102 -12.12 18.65 -17.59
C ALA A 102 -11.64 19.44 -16.36
N GLY A 103 -10.77 18.85 -15.53
CA GLY A 103 -10.39 19.44 -14.25
C GLY A 103 -9.30 20.50 -14.36
N ASP A 104 -8.26 20.23 -15.14
CA ASP A 104 -7.11 21.12 -15.29
C ASP A 104 -7.51 22.53 -15.79
N PRO A 105 -8.41 22.71 -16.79
CA PRO A 105 -8.90 24.04 -17.17
C PRO A 105 -9.67 24.76 -16.07
N ARG A 106 -10.43 24.03 -15.24
CA ARG A 106 -11.22 24.63 -14.14
C ARG A 106 -10.34 25.08 -12.99
N GLU A 107 -9.29 24.32 -12.69
CA GLU A 107 -8.30 24.76 -11.72
C GLU A 107 -7.54 25.99 -12.23
N ALA A 108 -7.10 26.01 -13.49
CA ALA A 108 -6.43 27.17 -14.07
C ALA A 108 -7.31 28.43 -14.03
N GLU A 109 -8.59 28.29 -14.40
CA GLU A 109 -9.61 29.34 -14.28
C GLU A 109 -9.76 29.80 -12.81
N ALA A 110 -9.80 28.89 -11.84
CA ALA A 110 -9.93 29.21 -10.42
C ALA A 110 -8.73 30.01 -9.89
N VAL A 111 -7.51 29.59 -10.24
CA VAL A 111 -6.27 30.28 -9.85
C VAL A 111 -6.21 31.67 -10.49
N HIS A 112 -6.53 31.76 -11.79
CA HIS A 112 -6.61 33.04 -12.48
C HIS A 112 -7.63 33.97 -11.82
N ASN A 113 -8.84 33.47 -11.54
CA ASN A 113 -9.89 34.26 -10.93
C ASN A 113 -9.52 34.73 -9.52
N ALA A 114 -8.89 33.87 -8.72
CA ALA A 114 -8.48 34.23 -7.37
C ALA A 114 -7.50 35.43 -7.35
N PHE A 115 -6.46 35.38 -8.19
CA PHE A 115 -5.33 36.32 -8.12
C PHE A 115 -5.38 37.47 -9.13
N PHE A 116 -5.98 37.28 -10.31
CA PHE A 116 -5.81 38.20 -11.45
C PHE A 116 -7.12 38.75 -12.04
N GLU A 117 -8.26 38.10 -11.84
CA GLU A 117 -9.54 38.60 -12.38
C GLU A 117 -9.80 40.06 -12.00
N GLY A 118 -10.12 40.86 -13.03
CA GLY A 118 -10.36 42.31 -12.96
C GLY A 118 -9.11 43.17 -12.71
N ARG A 119 -7.90 42.59 -12.76
CA ARG A 119 -6.63 43.22 -12.35
C ARG A 119 -5.47 42.96 -13.32
N GLU A 120 -5.77 42.71 -14.60
CA GLU A 120 -4.77 42.36 -15.61
C GLU A 120 -3.97 43.56 -16.14
N ASP A 121 -4.56 44.76 -16.08
CA ASP A 121 -3.96 45.98 -16.61
C ASP A 121 -2.79 46.44 -15.71
N GLY A 122 -1.57 46.42 -16.27
CA GLY A 122 -0.34 46.90 -15.59
C GLY A 122 0.52 45.82 -14.93
N LEU A 123 0.18 44.53 -15.06
CA LEU A 123 1.00 43.42 -14.60
C LEU A 123 2.15 43.13 -15.58
N GLY A 124 3.38 43.04 -15.07
CA GLY A 124 4.58 42.66 -15.84
C GLY A 124 4.85 41.16 -15.83
N GLU A 125 5.94 40.73 -16.49
CA GLU A 125 6.40 39.33 -16.41
C GLU A 125 6.80 38.92 -14.98
N ASP A 126 7.33 39.85 -14.20
CA ASP A 126 7.74 39.59 -12.81
C ASP A 126 6.55 39.39 -11.83
N ASP A 127 5.31 39.65 -12.29
CA ASP A 127 4.07 39.42 -11.54
C ASP A 127 3.49 38.01 -11.76
N ALA A 128 4.10 37.21 -12.65
CA ALA A 128 3.65 35.86 -12.93
C ALA A 128 3.86 34.92 -11.73
N ILE A 129 2.89 34.03 -11.51
CA ILE A 129 2.99 32.99 -10.49
C ILE A 129 3.54 31.73 -11.15
N HIS A 130 4.61 31.18 -10.59
CA HIS A 130 5.15 29.90 -11.03
C HIS A 130 4.23 28.76 -10.57
N ILE A 131 3.93 27.82 -11.45
CA ILE A 131 2.94 26.77 -11.18
C ILE A 131 3.49 25.40 -11.52
N GLY A 132 3.16 24.41 -10.69
CA GLY A 132 3.49 23.02 -10.98
C GLY A 132 2.69 22.01 -10.18
N SER A 133 2.95 20.73 -10.42
CA SER A 133 2.34 19.62 -9.69
C SER A 133 3.33 18.48 -9.53
N ILE A 134 3.49 17.96 -8.32
CA ILE A 134 4.32 16.80 -8.00
C ILE A 134 3.81 15.54 -8.69
N LYS A 135 2.53 15.54 -9.09
CA LYS A 135 1.88 14.39 -9.71
C LYS A 135 2.43 14.08 -11.09
N THR A 136 3.04 15.07 -11.76
CA THR A 136 3.79 14.82 -13.00
C THR A 136 5.03 13.96 -12.77
N VAL A 137 5.54 13.92 -11.53
CA VAL A 137 6.78 13.22 -11.15
C VAL A 137 6.48 11.85 -10.53
N ILE A 138 5.56 11.79 -9.56
CA ILE A 138 5.31 10.57 -8.76
C ILE A 138 3.92 9.95 -8.99
N GLY A 139 3.13 10.50 -9.93
CA GLY A 139 1.72 10.15 -10.09
C GLY A 139 0.82 10.77 -9.01
N HIS A 140 -0.49 10.58 -9.18
CA HIS A 140 -1.52 11.02 -8.24
C HIS A 140 -1.61 10.05 -7.06
N THR A 141 -1.01 10.38 -5.91
CA THR A 141 -0.98 9.53 -4.70
C THR A 141 -2.28 9.52 -3.89
N GLU A 142 -3.39 9.86 -4.54
CA GLU A 142 -4.77 9.83 -4.01
C GLU A 142 -4.89 10.53 -2.65
N GLY A 143 -5.13 9.79 -1.56
CA GLY A 143 -5.24 10.35 -0.22
C GLY A 143 -4.00 11.12 0.25
N THR A 144 -2.82 10.77 -0.26
CA THR A 144 -1.54 11.44 0.08
C THR A 144 -1.22 12.62 -0.85
N ALA A 145 -2.00 12.85 -1.91
CA ALA A 145 -1.70 13.84 -2.95
C ALA A 145 -1.45 15.26 -2.40
N GLY A 146 -2.26 15.70 -1.43
CA GLY A 146 -2.10 17.00 -0.79
C GLY A 146 -0.83 17.11 0.04
N LEU A 147 -0.48 16.06 0.81
CA LEU A 147 0.77 16.02 1.58
C LEU A 147 2.01 15.96 0.68
N ALA A 148 1.93 15.23 -0.43
CA ALA A 148 2.99 15.18 -1.42
C ALA A 148 3.26 16.58 -2.01
N GLY A 149 2.21 17.31 -2.39
CA GLY A 149 2.32 18.70 -2.83
C GLY A 149 2.88 19.62 -1.74
N LEU A 150 2.44 19.46 -0.49
CA LEU A 150 2.95 20.22 0.65
C LEU A 150 4.45 19.99 0.87
N LEU A 151 4.93 18.75 0.78
CA LEU A 151 6.35 18.42 0.90
C LEU A 151 7.17 19.06 -0.22
N LYS A 152 6.71 19.00 -1.48
CA LYS A 152 7.40 19.66 -2.61
C LYS A 152 7.47 21.17 -2.40
N ALA A 153 6.37 21.81 -2.04
CA ALA A 153 6.32 23.25 -1.80
C ALA A 153 7.18 23.67 -0.59
N ALA A 154 7.16 22.91 0.51
CA ALA A 154 7.99 23.16 1.68
C ALA A 154 9.50 23.05 1.35
N LEU A 155 9.91 22.03 0.60
CA LEU A 155 11.29 21.89 0.15
C LEU A 155 11.69 22.99 -0.85
N ALA A 156 10.79 23.38 -1.76
CA ALA A 156 11.00 24.48 -2.69
C ALA A 156 11.27 25.80 -1.96
N ILE A 157 10.44 26.13 -0.96
CA ILE A 157 10.60 27.30 -0.08
C ILE A 157 11.92 27.22 0.68
N LYS A 158 12.22 26.07 1.28
CA LYS A 158 13.42 25.87 2.11
C LYS A 158 14.70 26.09 1.31
N HIS A 159 14.79 25.49 0.13
CA HIS A 159 15.98 25.55 -0.72
C HIS A 159 16.03 26.81 -1.59
N GLY A 160 14.91 27.54 -1.75
CA GLY A 160 14.86 28.72 -2.60
C GLY A 160 14.94 28.40 -4.09
N TYR A 161 14.37 27.27 -4.50
CA TYR A 161 14.27 26.85 -5.90
C TYR A 161 12.88 26.27 -6.19
N ILE A 162 12.37 26.55 -7.38
CA ILE A 162 11.12 26.02 -7.91
C ILE A 162 11.43 24.74 -8.70
N PRO A 163 10.89 23.58 -8.28
CA PRO A 163 11.12 22.32 -8.98
C PRO A 163 10.37 22.25 -10.33
N PRO A 164 10.94 21.57 -11.33
CA PRO A 164 10.32 21.45 -12.65
C PRO A 164 9.07 20.56 -12.66
N ASN A 165 8.22 20.77 -13.66
CA ASN A 165 7.19 19.83 -14.09
C ASN A 165 7.79 18.84 -15.10
N MET A 166 7.71 17.55 -14.80
CA MET A 166 8.36 16.51 -15.61
C MET A 166 7.64 16.22 -16.93
N LEU A 167 6.32 16.39 -16.96
CA LEU A 167 5.45 16.01 -18.08
C LEU A 167 4.68 17.21 -18.62
N PHE A 168 5.38 18.08 -19.35
CA PHE A 168 4.80 19.25 -20.00
C PHE A 168 5.60 19.62 -21.26
N ASP A 169 4.94 19.58 -22.41
CA ASP A 169 5.51 19.90 -23.72
C ASP A 169 4.76 21.08 -24.38
N HIS A 170 3.42 21.03 -24.40
CA HIS A 170 2.58 22.03 -25.06
C HIS A 170 1.36 22.38 -24.21
N LEU A 171 1.13 23.67 -23.97
CA LEU A 171 -0.01 24.14 -23.20
C LEU A 171 -1.35 23.77 -23.87
N SER A 172 -2.28 23.21 -23.07
CA SER A 172 -3.62 22.89 -23.55
C SER A 172 -4.40 24.14 -24.01
N PRO A 173 -5.06 24.10 -25.19
CA PRO A 173 -5.91 25.21 -25.66
C PRO A 173 -7.04 25.58 -24.69
N ALA A 174 -7.50 24.62 -23.87
CA ALA A 174 -8.54 24.87 -22.87
C ALA A 174 -8.01 25.60 -21.61
N VAL A 175 -6.71 25.52 -21.36
CA VAL A 175 -6.03 26.19 -20.23
C VAL A 175 -5.45 27.55 -20.63
N ALA A 176 -5.05 27.70 -21.90
CA ALA A 176 -4.44 28.91 -22.45
C ALA A 176 -5.13 30.25 -22.08
N PRO A 177 -6.47 30.37 -22.04
CA PRO A 177 -7.14 31.61 -21.65
C PRO A 177 -6.79 32.10 -20.25
N TYR A 178 -6.44 31.20 -19.33
CA TYR A 178 -6.21 31.50 -17.91
C TYR A 178 -4.71 31.52 -17.54
N ALA A 179 -3.84 31.06 -18.43
CA ALA A 179 -2.42 30.84 -18.16
C ALA A 179 -1.52 32.07 -18.41
N LYS A 180 -2.07 33.21 -18.87
CA LYS A 180 -1.30 34.41 -19.24
C LYS A 180 -0.30 34.88 -18.18
N HIS A 181 -0.67 34.78 -16.90
CA HIS A 181 0.16 35.17 -15.75
C HIS A 181 0.59 33.96 -14.89
N LEU A 182 0.56 32.76 -15.48
CA LEU A 182 0.93 31.50 -14.82
C LEU A 182 2.08 30.84 -15.60
N ARG A 183 3.21 30.65 -14.93
CA ARG A 183 4.44 30.16 -15.57
C ARG A 183 4.70 28.70 -15.20
N LEU A 184 4.75 27.81 -16.19
CA LEU A 184 5.12 26.41 -15.99
C LEU A 184 6.62 26.24 -16.19
N ASP A 185 7.35 25.89 -15.13
CA ASP A 185 8.78 25.62 -15.25
C ASP A 185 9.04 24.16 -15.58
N THR A 186 9.88 23.90 -16.59
CA THR A 186 10.36 22.56 -17.00
C THR A 186 11.81 22.30 -16.59
N ALA A 187 12.47 23.30 -15.98
CA ALA A 187 13.81 23.19 -15.40
C ALA A 187 13.82 23.75 -13.97
N LEU A 188 14.81 23.34 -13.17
CA LEU A 188 15.02 23.86 -11.82
C LEU A 188 15.28 25.37 -11.88
N THR A 189 14.38 26.16 -11.32
CA THR A 189 14.40 27.62 -11.45
C THR A 189 14.67 28.26 -10.09
N PRO A 190 15.61 29.22 -9.95
CA PRO A 190 15.79 29.96 -8.71
C PRO A 190 14.49 30.65 -8.27
N TRP A 191 14.24 30.73 -6.98
CA TRP A 191 13.07 31.47 -6.47
C TRP A 191 13.14 32.95 -6.90
N PRO A 192 12.02 33.59 -7.25
CA PRO A 192 12.00 35.02 -7.59
C PRO A 192 12.64 35.89 -6.52
N VAL A 193 13.28 36.99 -6.94
CA VAL A 193 13.88 37.96 -6.02
C VAL A 193 12.76 38.72 -5.31
N LEU A 194 12.81 38.73 -3.98
CA LEU A 194 11.81 39.36 -3.11
C LEU A 194 12.44 40.47 -2.26
N ASP A 195 11.62 41.43 -1.86
CA ASP A 195 12.01 42.39 -0.83
C ASP A 195 12.26 41.68 0.50
N LYS A 196 13.19 42.21 1.31
CA LYS A 196 13.61 41.58 2.58
C LYS A 196 12.47 41.35 3.59
N SER A 197 11.37 42.06 3.47
CA SER A 197 10.19 41.92 4.34
C SER A 197 9.22 40.84 3.87
N VAL A 198 9.38 40.30 2.66
CA VAL A 198 8.45 39.35 2.05
C VAL A 198 9.02 37.94 2.13
N PRO A 199 8.40 37.02 2.88
CA PRO A 199 8.86 35.63 2.92
C PRO A 199 8.58 34.94 1.59
N ARG A 200 9.39 33.93 1.27
CA ARG A 200 9.07 33.03 0.14
C ARG A 200 7.76 32.33 0.45
N ARG A 201 6.76 32.49 -0.43
CA ARG A 201 5.41 31.98 -0.22
C ARG A 201 4.96 31.02 -1.32
N ALA A 202 4.44 29.87 -0.92
CA ALA A 202 3.80 28.93 -1.81
C ALA A 202 2.34 28.67 -1.44
N SER A 203 1.54 28.36 -2.46
CA SER A 203 0.19 27.80 -2.32
C SER A 203 0.19 26.33 -2.67
N VAL A 204 -0.67 25.53 -2.05
CA VAL A 204 -0.84 24.11 -2.36
C VAL A 204 -2.33 23.78 -2.47
N ASN A 205 -2.75 23.20 -3.61
CA ASN A 205 -4.10 22.70 -3.85
C ASN A 205 -4.16 21.17 -3.81
N SER A 206 -5.27 20.65 -3.29
CA SER A 206 -5.62 19.24 -3.42
C SER A 206 -7.14 19.07 -3.47
N PHE A 207 -7.65 18.48 -4.54
CA PHE A 207 -9.08 18.33 -4.78
C PHE A 207 -9.46 16.85 -4.83
N GLY A 208 -10.48 16.46 -4.07
CA GLY A 208 -11.05 15.11 -4.13
C GLY A 208 -12.10 15.04 -5.23
N PHE A 209 -12.24 13.88 -5.88
CA PHE A 209 -13.17 13.70 -7.00
C PHE A 209 -14.65 14.00 -6.66
N GLY A 210 -15.05 13.95 -5.38
CA GLY A 210 -16.39 14.35 -4.93
C GLY A 210 -16.59 15.87 -4.76
N GLY A 211 -15.60 16.67 -5.15
CA GLY A 211 -15.59 18.13 -5.07
C GLY A 211 -15.18 18.69 -3.70
N ALA A 212 -14.54 17.89 -2.83
CA ALA A 212 -13.98 18.37 -1.57
C ALA A 212 -12.59 18.97 -1.83
N ASN A 213 -12.43 20.27 -1.56
CA ASN A 213 -11.23 21.01 -1.92
C ASN A 213 -10.44 21.41 -0.68
N GLY A 214 -9.11 21.25 -0.74
CA GLY A 214 -8.17 21.77 0.25
C GLY A 214 -7.18 22.74 -0.38
N HIS A 215 -6.88 23.82 0.34
CA HIS A 215 -5.89 24.82 -0.03
C HIS A 215 -5.02 25.17 1.18
N ALA A 216 -3.70 25.22 1.02
CA ALA A 216 -2.76 25.57 2.07
C ALA A 216 -1.80 26.67 1.62
N ILE A 217 -1.46 27.58 2.54
CA ILE A 217 -0.48 28.65 2.32
C ILE A 217 0.75 28.35 3.17
N LEU A 218 1.92 28.35 2.54
CA LEU A 218 3.21 28.06 3.15
C LEU A 218 4.15 29.26 3.02
N GLU A 219 4.93 29.54 4.06
CA GLU A 219 5.96 30.59 4.06
C GLU A 219 7.32 30.08 4.55
N SER A 220 8.40 30.73 4.12
CA SER A 220 9.74 30.51 4.67
C SER A 220 9.83 30.97 6.11
N TYR A 221 10.49 30.17 6.96
CA TYR A 221 10.92 30.60 8.29
C TYR A 221 12.39 31.03 8.23
N GLU A 222 12.66 32.31 8.55
CA GLU A 222 14.03 32.80 8.77
C GLU A 222 14.30 32.89 10.28
N ASP A 223 15.31 32.16 10.75
CA ASP A 223 15.69 32.23 12.16
C ASP A 223 16.50 33.51 12.42
N THR A 224 15.83 34.58 12.83
CA THR A 224 16.49 35.86 13.18
C THR A 224 17.46 35.74 14.36
N ARG A 225 17.49 34.61 15.07
CA ARG A 225 18.47 34.31 16.13
C ARG A 225 19.86 33.96 15.58
N GLU A 226 20.00 33.59 14.30
CA GLU A 226 21.28 33.21 13.68
C GLU A 226 22.11 34.40 13.19
N VAL A 227 21.50 35.57 12.96
CA VAL A 227 22.14 36.74 12.31
C VAL A 227 23.27 37.39 13.15
N HIS A 228 23.49 36.95 14.39
CA HIS A 228 24.50 37.53 15.30
C HIS A 228 25.64 36.59 15.72
N ALA A 229 25.72 35.37 15.18
CA ALA A 229 26.85 34.48 15.44
C ALA A 229 27.78 34.46 14.22
N GLU A 230 28.88 35.24 14.25
CA GLU A 230 29.97 34.95 13.32
C GLU A 230 30.44 33.50 13.52
N PRO A 231 30.72 32.75 12.44
CA PRO A 231 31.23 31.39 12.54
C PRO A 231 32.65 31.44 13.10
N SER A 232 32.78 31.45 14.43
CA SER A 232 34.07 31.25 15.06
C SER A 232 34.52 29.82 14.71
N LYS A 233 35.55 29.70 13.85
CA LYS A 233 36.30 28.44 13.59
C LYS A 233 37.08 27.97 14.84
N GLN A 234 36.53 28.14 16.04
CA GLN A 234 37.06 27.50 17.23
C GLN A 234 36.54 26.07 17.22
N THR A 235 37.45 25.12 17.03
CA THR A 235 37.21 23.68 17.18
C THR A 235 36.54 23.42 18.52
N SER A 236 35.23 23.16 18.51
CA SER A 236 34.50 22.86 19.74
C SER A 236 34.89 21.46 20.20
N THR A 237 35.38 21.34 21.44
CA THR A 237 35.74 20.06 22.02
C THR A 237 34.48 19.24 22.30
N VAL A 238 34.44 18.00 21.83
CA VAL A 238 33.35 17.06 22.11
C VAL A 238 33.52 16.51 23.51
N THR A 239 32.51 16.71 24.37
CA THR A 239 32.61 16.43 25.82
C THR A 239 31.59 15.40 26.30
N THR A 240 30.73 14.92 25.40
CA THR A 240 29.62 13.99 25.68
C THR A 240 29.65 12.82 24.70
N PRO A 241 29.18 11.62 25.07
CA PRO A 241 29.20 10.45 24.19
C PRO A 241 28.22 10.57 23.02
N PHE A 242 28.55 9.94 21.91
CA PHE A 242 27.62 9.67 20.81
C PHE A 242 26.77 8.47 21.20
N VAL A 243 25.45 8.67 21.31
CA VAL A 243 24.51 7.63 21.73
C VAL A 243 23.76 7.08 20.53
N PHE A 244 23.67 5.77 20.43
CA PHE A 244 22.94 5.08 19.37
C PHE A 244 21.99 4.07 19.99
N SER A 245 20.80 3.93 19.41
CA SER A 245 19.86 2.92 19.86
C SER A 245 18.97 2.42 18.73
N ALA A 246 18.55 1.16 18.84
CA ALA A 246 17.62 0.52 17.91
C ALA A 246 16.74 -0.51 18.62
N GLN A 247 15.70 -0.99 17.92
CA GLN A 247 14.85 -2.07 18.45
C GLN A 247 15.51 -3.45 18.40
N SER A 248 16.46 -3.66 17.50
CA SER A 248 17.23 -4.89 17.35
C SER A 248 18.72 -4.57 17.21
N GLU A 249 19.57 -5.54 17.54
CA GLU A 249 21.02 -5.42 17.38
C GLU A 249 21.43 -5.27 15.90
N ARG A 250 20.76 -5.99 15.00
CA ARG A 250 20.95 -5.88 13.55
C ARG A 250 20.70 -4.46 13.06
N THR A 251 19.59 -3.84 13.45
CA THR A 251 19.31 -2.46 13.07
C THR A 251 20.31 -1.49 13.69
N LEU A 252 20.80 -1.76 14.91
CA LEU A 252 21.86 -0.94 15.52
C LEU A 252 23.14 -0.98 14.67
N VAL A 253 23.55 -2.16 14.19
CA VAL A 253 24.68 -2.31 13.27
C VAL A 253 24.48 -1.46 12.00
N SER A 254 23.31 -1.53 11.37
CA SER A 254 23.00 -0.70 10.20
C SER A 254 23.01 0.79 10.49
N ILE A 255 22.54 1.23 11.67
CA ILE A 255 22.66 2.65 12.09
C ILE A 255 24.12 3.07 12.18
N LEU A 256 24.98 2.26 12.82
CA LEU A 256 26.40 2.57 12.97
C LEU A 256 27.11 2.62 11.60
N GLN A 257 26.76 1.72 10.69
CA GLN A 257 27.26 1.73 9.30
C GLN A 257 26.83 2.98 8.54
N ASN A 258 25.53 3.32 8.55
CA ASN A 258 25.00 4.50 7.88
C ASN A 258 25.62 5.80 8.43
N ILE A 259 25.84 5.88 9.75
CA ILE A 259 26.53 7.02 10.37
C ILE A 259 28.01 7.07 9.98
N SER A 260 28.68 5.92 9.89
CA SER A 260 30.06 5.85 9.40
C SER A 260 30.17 6.35 7.95
N GLU A 261 29.25 5.96 7.08
CA GLU A 261 29.19 6.42 5.68
C GLU A 261 28.86 7.91 5.57
N TYR A 262 27.93 8.40 6.39
CA TYR A 262 27.59 9.81 6.48
C TYR A 262 28.80 10.67 6.88
N LEU A 263 29.56 10.25 7.91
CA LEU A 263 30.76 10.96 8.36
C LEU A 263 31.90 10.92 7.32
N LYS A 264 31.99 9.86 6.51
CA LYS A 264 32.98 9.76 5.42
C LYS A 264 32.63 10.65 4.22
N SER A 265 31.35 10.83 3.95
CA SER A 265 30.86 11.63 2.81
C SER A 265 30.76 13.13 3.11
N SER A 266 30.67 13.51 4.39
CA SER A 266 30.49 14.90 4.82
C SER A 266 31.73 15.42 5.53
N ALA A 267 32.53 16.27 4.86
CA ALA A 267 33.83 16.72 5.37
C ALA A 267 33.76 17.72 6.54
N ASP A 268 32.61 18.38 6.78
CA ASP A 268 32.46 19.50 7.72
C ASP A 268 31.37 19.28 8.80
N VAL A 269 31.20 18.04 9.28
CA VAL A 269 30.21 17.75 10.34
C VAL A 269 30.71 18.25 11.69
N ASP A 270 29.98 19.19 12.30
CA ASP A 270 30.22 19.57 13.70
C ASP A 270 29.83 18.44 14.65
N LEU A 271 30.83 17.78 15.23
CA LEU A 271 30.65 16.63 16.10
C LEU A 271 29.86 16.94 17.38
N ARG A 272 29.93 18.18 17.89
CA ARG A 272 29.17 18.59 19.07
C ARG A 272 27.67 18.66 18.76
N SER A 273 27.34 19.21 17.59
CA SER A 273 25.99 19.21 17.01
C SER A 273 25.48 17.79 16.72
N LEU A 274 26.34 16.89 16.23
CA LEU A 274 25.99 15.49 16.05
C LEU A 274 25.66 14.79 17.38
N ALA A 275 26.53 14.92 18.38
CA ALA A 275 26.31 14.31 19.70
C ALA A 275 24.99 14.80 20.33
N SER A 276 24.74 16.11 20.29
CA SER A 276 23.50 16.70 20.81
C SER A 276 22.25 16.22 20.05
N THR A 277 22.33 16.12 18.72
CA THR A 277 21.23 15.61 17.89
C THR A 277 20.90 14.16 18.25
N LEU A 278 21.91 13.30 18.41
CA LEU A 278 21.73 11.91 18.81
C LEU A 278 21.15 11.75 20.22
N GLN A 279 21.48 12.66 21.15
CA GLN A 279 21.01 12.61 22.54
C GLN A 279 19.57 13.14 22.71
N TYR A 280 19.22 14.23 22.02
CA TYR A 280 18.00 14.99 22.31
C TYR A 280 16.95 14.97 21.19
N LYS A 281 17.38 14.74 19.94
CA LYS A 281 16.49 14.76 18.76
C LYS A 281 16.35 13.38 18.11
N ARG A 282 16.87 12.33 18.75
CA ARG A 282 16.62 10.93 18.39
C ARG A 282 15.90 10.19 19.52
N SER A 283 15.02 9.29 19.12
CA SER A 283 14.33 8.40 20.04
C SER A 283 15.31 7.40 20.67
N THR A 284 15.06 7.03 21.92
CA THR A 284 15.83 5.99 22.61
C THR A 284 15.08 4.66 22.55
N PHE A 285 15.73 3.62 22.03
CA PHE A 285 15.19 2.26 21.91
C PHE A 285 15.83 1.28 22.89
N SER A 286 15.48 -0.01 22.79
CA SER A 286 15.86 -1.04 23.79
C SER A 286 17.31 -1.51 23.68
N VAL A 287 17.88 -1.62 22.48
CA VAL A 287 19.30 -1.97 22.27
C VAL A 287 20.10 -0.69 22.12
N ARG A 288 21.11 -0.48 22.96
CA ARG A 288 21.81 0.81 23.07
C ARG A 288 23.32 0.63 23.05
N THR A 289 24.03 1.59 22.45
CA THR A 289 25.48 1.70 22.57
C THR A 289 25.87 3.17 22.67
N ALA A 290 27.00 3.44 23.31
CA ALA A 290 27.54 4.78 23.48
C ALA A 290 29.03 4.77 23.15
N ILE A 291 29.47 5.70 22.32
CA ILE A 291 30.85 5.80 21.86
C ILE A 291 31.38 7.18 22.25
N THR A 292 32.55 7.22 22.88
CA THR A 292 33.24 8.49 23.19
C THR A 292 34.29 8.73 22.13
N ALA A 293 34.33 9.93 21.56
CA ALA A 293 35.36 10.30 20.59
C ALA A 293 35.68 11.79 20.64
N LEU A 294 36.95 12.14 20.38
CA LEU A 294 37.44 13.52 20.42
C LEU A 294 37.56 14.15 19.02
N SER A 295 37.58 13.34 17.97
CA SER A 295 37.66 13.76 16.57
C SER A 295 36.86 12.83 15.66
N THR A 296 36.66 13.23 14.41
CA THR A 296 35.90 12.45 13.43
C THR A 296 36.62 11.13 13.13
N ASP A 297 37.95 11.17 13.01
CA ASP A 297 38.78 9.98 12.78
C ASP A 297 38.76 9.01 13.97
N ASP A 298 38.77 9.53 15.20
CA ASP A 298 38.64 8.73 16.42
C ASP A 298 37.25 8.06 16.49
N LEU A 299 36.18 8.80 16.13
CA LEU A 299 34.83 8.26 16.08
C LEU A 299 34.69 7.17 15.02
N LEU A 300 35.20 7.41 13.81
CA LEU A 300 35.21 6.43 12.72
C LEU A 300 35.99 5.16 13.09
N SER A 301 37.14 5.33 13.73
CA SER A 301 37.97 4.21 14.21
C SER A 301 37.21 3.37 15.25
N LYS A 302 36.59 4.01 16.24
CA LYS A 302 35.80 3.31 17.28
C LYS A 302 34.53 2.66 16.72
N LEU A 303 33.85 3.29 15.77
CA LEU A 303 32.74 2.68 15.04
C LEU A 303 33.19 1.43 14.30
N SER A 304 34.35 1.47 13.63
CA SER A 304 34.89 0.32 12.91
C SER A 304 35.24 -0.85 13.84
N ILE A 305 35.86 -0.57 15.00
CA ILE A 305 36.18 -1.58 16.01
C ILE A 305 34.89 -2.23 16.53
N GLN A 306 33.88 -1.42 16.85
CA GLN A 306 32.59 -1.90 17.33
C GLN A 306 31.89 -2.79 16.30
N LEU A 307 31.98 -2.44 15.02
CA LEU A 307 31.41 -3.22 13.91
C LEU A 307 32.18 -4.50 13.59
N SER A 308 33.49 -4.56 13.88
CA SER A 308 34.35 -5.73 13.62
C SER A 308 34.34 -6.78 14.73
N THR A 309 33.88 -6.43 15.93
CA THR A 309 33.93 -7.32 17.10
C THR A 309 32.80 -8.35 17.02
N THR A 310 33.14 -9.63 16.86
CA THR A 310 32.17 -10.74 16.79
C THR A 310 31.94 -11.45 18.12
N GLU A 311 32.84 -11.28 19.09
CA GLU A 311 32.78 -11.98 20.38
C GLU A 311 31.81 -11.35 21.38
N ASN A 312 31.46 -10.07 21.19
CA ASN A 312 30.57 -9.31 22.09
C ASN A 312 29.43 -8.65 21.32
N PRO A 313 28.22 -8.56 21.91
CA PRO A 313 27.12 -7.88 21.27
C PRO A 313 27.43 -6.39 21.07
N VAL A 314 27.02 -5.84 19.93
CA VAL A 314 27.29 -4.45 19.50
C VAL A 314 26.59 -3.44 20.39
N GLY A 315 25.47 -3.83 21.00
CA GLY A 315 24.73 -3.02 21.95
C GLY A 315 24.28 -3.79 23.18
N ILE A 316 23.97 -3.04 24.23
CA ILE A 316 23.48 -3.57 25.50
C ILE A 316 21.96 -3.40 25.54
N LYS A 317 21.25 -4.46 25.91
CA LYS A 317 19.82 -4.41 26.22
C LYS A 317 19.64 -4.41 27.74
N PRO A 318 19.29 -3.27 28.37
CA PRO A 318 19.16 -3.21 29.82
C PRO A 318 17.97 -4.07 30.27
N SER A 319 18.19 -4.92 31.28
CA SER A 319 17.16 -5.75 31.92
C SER A 319 16.70 -5.14 33.26
N LEU A 320 16.44 -3.83 33.26
CA LEU A 320 16.05 -3.12 34.48
C LEU A 320 14.53 -3.25 34.69
N LYS A 321 14.13 -3.98 35.75
CA LYS A 321 12.72 -4.07 36.20
C LYS A 321 12.26 -2.81 36.98
N HIS A 322 13.19 -1.96 37.41
CA HIS A 322 12.95 -0.76 38.22
C HIS A 322 13.88 0.38 37.78
N ASP A 323 13.55 1.61 38.17
CA ASP A 323 14.41 2.78 37.96
C ASP A 323 15.81 2.54 38.57
N GLY A 324 16.85 2.80 37.78
CA GLY A 324 18.24 2.59 38.20
C GLY A 324 18.63 3.52 39.35
N ARG A 325 19.17 2.96 40.43
CA ARG A 325 19.76 3.71 41.55
C ARG A 325 21.28 3.75 41.39
N ILE A 326 21.88 4.92 41.52
CA ILE A 326 23.34 5.08 41.42
C ILE A 326 23.95 5.16 42.82
N LEU A 327 24.95 4.31 43.05
CA LEU A 327 25.82 4.33 44.24
C LEU A 327 27.10 5.13 43.90
N GLY A 328 27.33 6.23 44.61
CA GLY A 328 28.58 6.97 44.53
C GLY A 328 29.62 6.37 45.48
N VAL A 329 30.67 5.77 44.94
CA VAL A 329 31.78 5.22 45.72
C VAL A 329 32.99 6.15 45.62
N PHE A 330 33.38 6.75 46.74
CA PHE A 330 34.46 7.73 46.80
C PHE A 330 35.77 7.09 47.25
N THR A 331 36.78 7.20 46.41
CA THR A 331 38.09 6.55 46.63
C THR A 331 38.91 7.24 47.72
N GLY A 332 39.70 6.45 48.44
CA GLY A 332 40.61 6.95 49.47
C GLY A 332 42.02 7.25 48.97
N GLN A 333 42.90 7.53 49.93
CA GLN A 333 44.33 7.69 49.72
C GLN A 333 44.95 6.43 49.10
N GLY A 334 45.81 6.62 48.11
CA GLY A 334 46.46 5.55 47.33
C GLY A 334 45.86 5.35 45.93
N ALA A 335 44.70 5.96 45.64
CA ALA A 335 44.05 5.91 44.33
C ALA A 335 44.48 7.04 43.39
N GLN A 336 45.29 8.01 43.84
CA GLN A 336 45.71 9.17 43.05
C GLN A 336 46.82 8.84 42.05
N TRP A 337 46.87 9.59 40.94
CA TRP A 337 47.94 9.52 39.93
C TRP A 337 48.35 10.91 39.46
N ALA A 338 49.59 11.03 38.97
CA ALA A 338 50.09 12.29 38.43
C ALA A 338 49.30 12.69 37.16
N GLY A 339 48.96 13.98 37.05
CA GLY A 339 48.17 14.52 35.94
C GLY A 339 46.66 14.24 36.01
N MET A 340 46.13 13.72 37.12
CA MET A 340 44.68 13.51 37.28
C MET A 340 43.91 14.83 37.09
N GLY A 341 42.85 14.81 36.27
CA GLY A 341 42.03 16.00 35.98
C GLY A 341 42.70 17.08 35.11
N GLN A 342 43.95 16.91 34.69
CA GLN A 342 44.70 17.93 33.93
C GLN A 342 44.02 18.30 32.59
N GLU A 343 43.57 17.31 31.82
CA GLU A 343 42.88 17.54 30.54
C GLU A 343 41.57 18.32 30.74
N LEU A 344 40.84 18.01 31.80
CA LEU A 344 39.60 18.69 32.16
C LEU A 344 39.86 20.15 32.55
N LEU A 345 40.92 20.44 33.31
CA LEU A 345 41.32 21.81 33.64
C LEU A 345 41.78 22.61 32.42
N ARG A 346 42.36 21.95 31.41
CA ARG A 346 42.72 22.59 30.13
C ARG A 346 41.48 22.91 29.30
N ALA A 347 40.53 21.99 29.22
CA ALA A 347 39.36 22.09 28.34
C ALA A 347 38.17 22.87 28.94
N SER A 348 37.99 22.86 30.27
CA SER A 348 36.82 23.44 30.94
C SER A 348 37.18 24.67 31.79
N PRO A 349 36.70 25.88 31.43
CA PRO A 349 36.85 27.08 32.25
C PRO A 349 36.18 26.94 33.63
N LYS A 350 35.02 26.27 33.71
CA LYS A 350 34.31 26.06 34.97
C LYS A 350 35.09 25.12 35.91
N ALA A 351 35.65 24.04 35.38
CA ALA A 351 36.48 23.12 36.16
C ALA A 351 37.67 23.86 36.77
N ARG A 352 38.36 24.68 35.96
CA ARG A 352 39.44 25.55 36.41
C ARG A 352 38.97 26.53 37.49
N GLY A 353 37.82 27.18 37.28
CA GLY A 353 37.23 28.11 38.25
C GLY A 353 36.87 27.46 39.60
N ILE A 354 36.41 26.20 39.59
CA ILE A 354 36.17 25.42 40.82
C ILE A 354 37.49 25.20 41.55
N VAL A 355 38.52 24.71 40.87
CA VAL A 355 39.84 24.48 41.49
C VAL A 355 40.45 25.77 42.02
N GLN A 356 40.37 26.87 41.27
CA GLN A 356 40.83 28.18 41.73
C GLN A 356 40.06 28.69 42.96
N SER A 357 38.79 28.33 43.11
CA SER A 357 38.01 28.63 44.32
C SER A 357 38.50 27.81 45.53
N LEU A 358 38.93 26.56 45.31
CA LEU A 358 39.55 25.75 46.33
C LEU A 358 40.93 26.32 46.72
N ASP A 359 41.71 26.79 45.75
CA ASP A 359 42.99 27.47 46.01
C ASP A 359 42.81 28.74 46.84
N LYS A 360 41.82 29.57 46.49
CA LYS A 360 41.45 30.74 47.32
C LYS A 360 41.05 30.35 48.74
N THR A 361 40.39 29.20 48.90
CA THR A 361 40.00 28.69 50.23
C THR A 361 41.24 28.30 51.06
N LEU A 362 42.23 27.66 50.45
CA LEU A 362 43.48 27.30 51.12
C LEU A 362 44.38 28.52 51.39
N ALA A 363 44.38 29.51 50.51
CA ALA A 363 45.10 30.76 50.71
C ALA A 363 44.52 31.62 51.85
N THR A 364 43.27 31.37 52.25
CA THR A 364 42.55 32.11 53.31
C THR A 364 42.46 31.34 54.62
N LEU A 365 43.31 30.33 54.83
CA LEU A 365 43.34 29.59 56.09
C LEU A 365 43.53 30.54 57.29
N PRO A 366 42.79 30.32 58.41
CA PRO A 366 42.82 31.19 59.60
C PRO A 366 44.21 31.31 60.25
N ARG A 367 45.00 30.22 60.18
CA ARG A 367 46.38 30.18 60.66
C ARG A 367 47.31 30.53 59.51
N GLU A 368 47.93 31.71 59.55
CA GLU A 368 48.76 32.21 58.43
C GLU A 368 49.94 31.29 58.11
N ASN A 369 50.55 30.70 59.14
CA ASN A 369 51.66 29.75 58.99
C ASN A 369 51.28 28.42 58.35
N ASP A 370 49.98 28.10 58.29
CA ASP A 370 49.48 26.86 57.69
C ASP A 370 49.05 27.05 56.22
N ARG A 371 49.13 28.27 55.67
CA ARG A 371 48.77 28.53 54.26
C ARG A 371 49.80 27.87 53.34
N PRO A 372 49.38 27.06 52.34
CA PRO A 372 50.31 26.40 51.44
C PRO A 372 51.04 27.41 50.52
N SER A 373 52.31 27.13 50.22
CA SER A 373 53.09 27.87 49.22
C SER A 373 52.85 27.40 47.78
N TRP A 374 51.97 26.41 47.61
CA TRP A 374 51.61 25.76 46.35
C TRP A 374 50.10 25.83 46.15
N THR A 375 49.65 25.65 44.92
CA THR A 375 48.23 25.58 44.57
C THR A 375 47.84 24.21 44.03
N VAL A 376 46.58 23.83 44.26
CA VAL A 376 45.93 22.63 43.72
C VAL A 376 46.02 22.65 42.19
N GLU A 377 45.74 23.79 41.54
CA GLU A 377 45.84 23.90 40.08
C GLU A 377 47.25 23.58 39.56
N GLU A 378 48.29 24.16 40.16
CA GLU A 378 49.68 23.91 39.76
C GLU A 378 50.10 22.46 39.98
N GLU A 379 49.77 21.87 41.13
CA GLU A 379 50.17 20.48 41.43
C GLU A 379 49.43 19.45 40.53
N LEU A 380 48.16 19.70 40.16
CA LEU A 380 47.46 18.87 39.18
C LEU A 380 48.03 19.01 37.76
N ALA A 381 48.67 20.14 37.46
CA ALA A 381 49.28 20.39 36.15
C ALA A 381 50.68 19.77 35.98
N LYS A 382 51.31 19.23 37.03
CA LYS A 382 52.66 18.65 36.96
C LYS A 382 52.70 17.29 36.29
N SER A 383 53.78 17.04 35.55
CA SER A 383 54.10 15.74 34.97
C SER A 383 54.53 14.73 36.05
N PRO A 384 54.48 13.41 35.77
CA PRO A 384 54.87 12.38 36.72
C PRO A 384 56.27 12.58 37.34
N GLU A 385 57.22 13.12 36.58
CA GLU A 385 58.61 13.31 37.00
C GLU A 385 58.79 14.41 38.05
N ASN A 386 57.90 15.41 38.04
CA ASN A 386 57.97 16.59 38.92
C ASN A 386 56.88 16.61 39.99
N SER A 387 56.02 15.58 40.03
CA SER A 387 54.84 15.55 40.87
C SER A 387 55.18 15.15 42.32
N ARG A 388 54.62 15.88 43.28
CA ARG A 388 54.71 15.59 44.72
C ARG A 388 53.51 14.79 45.24
N ILE A 389 52.80 14.09 44.34
CA ILE A 389 51.58 13.34 44.63
C ILE A 389 51.77 12.17 45.62
N GLY A 390 53.01 11.84 45.99
CA GLY A 390 53.30 10.91 47.09
C GLY A 390 53.15 11.53 48.49
N GLU A 391 53.23 12.86 48.61
CA GLU A 391 53.16 13.55 49.91
C GLU A 391 51.71 13.65 50.41
N PRO A 392 51.37 13.19 51.64
CA PRO A 392 50.01 13.26 52.19
C PRO A 392 49.40 14.67 52.20
N ALA A 393 50.23 15.68 52.46
CA ALA A 393 49.82 17.09 52.47
C ALA A 393 49.35 17.61 51.10
N ILE A 394 49.70 16.92 50.01
CA ILE A 394 49.32 17.27 48.64
C ILE A 394 48.29 16.27 48.12
N SER A 395 48.57 14.98 48.21
CA SER A 395 47.69 13.92 47.68
C SER A 395 46.27 13.94 48.22
N GLN A 396 46.07 14.14 49.53
CA GLN A 396 44.72 14.17 50.13
C GLN A 396 43.85 15.33 49.62
N PRO A 397 44.32 16.60 49.65
CA PRO A 397 43.55 17.71 49.09
C PRO A 397 43.40 17.60 47.57
N LEU A 398 44.39 17.11 46.83
CA LEU A 398 44.25 16.92 45.37
C LEU A 398 43.17 15.87 45.03
N CYS A 399 43.15 14.73 45.72
CA CYS A 399 42.14 13.70 45.51
C CYS A 399 40.73 14.23 45.83
N THR A 400 40.60 14.98 46.92
CA THR A 400 39.34 15.62 47.33
C THR A 400 38.88 16.67 46.31
N ALA A 401 39.81 17.49 45.78
CA ALA A 401 39.50 18.48 44.74
C ALA A 401 38.95 17.82 43.46
N VAL A 402 39.56 16.71 43.03
CA VAL A 402 39.07 15.94 41.85
C VAL A 402 37.70 15.32 42.14
N GLN A 403 37.48 14.77 43.33
CA GLN A 403 36.16 14.23 43.70
C GLN A 403 35.07 15.31 43.72
N ILE A 404 35.36 16.49 44.29
CA ILE A 404 34.47 17.66 44.24
C ILE A 404 34.14 18.04 42.80
N LEU A 405 35.15 18.04 41.93
CA LEU A 405 34.98 18.35 40.51
C LEU A 405 34.07 17.34 39.81
N LEU A 406 34.31 16.04 39.99
CA LEU A 406 33.49 14.96 39.41
C LEU A 406 32.05 14.98 39.90
N VAL A 407 31.83 15.23 41.20
CA VAL A 407 30.48 15.37 41.77
C VAL A 407 29.72 16.53 41.12
N ASN A 408 30.36 17.70 41.00
CA ASN A 408 29.75 18.85 40.33
C ASN A 408 29.43 18.57 38.86
N MET A 409 30.29 17.85 38.15
CA MET A 409 30.03 17.43 36.76
C MET A 409 28.80 16.54 36.67
N LEU A 410 28.73 15.49 37.48
CA LEU A 410 27.59 14.57 37.51
C LEU A 410 26.29 15.29 37.88
N GLN A 411 26.32 16.17 38.89
CA GLN A 411 25.16 16.97 39.29
C GLN A 411 24.72 17.93 38.17
N SER A 412 25.66 18.57 37.47
CA SER A 412 25.33 19.42 36.31
C SER A 412 24.76 18.63 35.12
N ALA A 413 25.11 17.34 35.03
CA ALA A 413 24.51 16.39 34.11
C ALA A 413 23.16 15.84 34.61
N GLY A 414 22.56 16.43 35.65
CA GLY A 414 21.31 15.95 36.25
C GLY A 414 21.43 14.62 37.03
N ILE A 415 22.61 14.00 37.07
CA ILE A 415 22.85 12.72 37.73
C ILE A 415 22.86 12.94 39.24
N ARG A 416 21.94 12.26 39.93
CA ARG A 416 21.86 12.25 41.39
C ARG A 416 22.20 10.86 41.91
N PHE A 417 23.05 10.82 42.91
CA PHE A 417 23.29 9.59 43.66
C PHE A 417 22.05 9.27 44.50
N HIS A 418 21.73 7.99 44.65
CA HIS A 418 20.78 7.52 45.66
C HIS A 418 21.51 7.34 47.00
N THR A 419 22.71 6.75 46.93
CA THR A 419 23.55 6.47 48.09
C THR A 419 24.99 6.85 47.78
N VAL A 420 25.72 7.34 48.77
CA VAL A 420 27.15 7.60 48.70
C VAL A 420 27.88 6.90 49.84
N VAL A 421 29.06 6.37 49.55
CA VAL A 421 29.95 5.70 50.50
C VAL A 421 31.38 6.20 50.26
N GLY A 422 32.06 6.57 51.33
CA GLY A 422 33.48 6.90 51.30
C GLY A 422 34.36 5.72 51.64
N HIS A 423 35.58 5.71 51.11
CA HIS A 423 36.66 4.83 51.60
C HIS A 423 37.77 5.71 52.16
N LEU A 424 38.04 5.61 53.47
CA LEU A 424 39.09 6.36 54.18
C LEU A 424 39.01 7.90 53.98
N SER A 425 39.82 8.50 53.11
CA SER A 425 39.75 9.93 52.77
C SER A 425 38.64 10.28 51.80
N GLY A 426 38.12 9.29 51.06
CA GLY A 426 36.93 9.45 50.24
C GLY A 426 35.67 9.78 51.03
N GLU A 427 35.66 9.57 52.36
CA GLU A 427 34.59 10.06 53.25
C GLU A 427 34.38 11.57 53.14
N ILE A 428 35.44 12.33 52.89
CA ILE A 428 35.35 13.79 52.71
C ILE A 428 34.56 14.11 51.43
N GLY A 429 34.83 13.38 50.34
CA GLY A 429 34.09 13.48 49.08
C GLY A 429 32.64 13.00 49.20
N ALA A 430 32.39 11.93 49.95
CA ALA A 430 31.04 11.42 50.20
C ALA A 430 30.20 12.41 51.03
N ALA A 431 30.79 13.01 52.07
CA ALA A 431 30.14 14.05 52.88
C ALA A 431 29.82 15.30 52.06
N TYR A 432 30.72 15.70 51.15
CA TYR A 432 30.45 16.77 50.17
C TYR A 432 29.30 16.40 49.22
N ALA A 433 29.32 15.18 48.66
CA ALA A 433 28.26 14.72 47.74
C ALA A 433 26.89 14.59 48.41
N ALA A 434 26.86 14.33 49.73
CA ALA A 434 25.66 14.36 50.55
C ALA A 434 25.15 15.78 50.87
N GLY A 435 25.92 16.83 50.54
CA GLY A 435 25.57 18.22 50.83
C GLY A 435 25.70 18.60 52.31
N LEU A 436 26.38 17.77 53.12
CA LEU A 436 26.56 18.00 54.55
C LEU A 436 27.77 18.90 54.85
N VAL A 437 28.68 19.04 53.88
CA VAL A 437 29.91 19.81 53.98
C VAL A 437 30.07 20.63 52.69
N THR A 438 30.50 21.89 52.80
CA THR A 438 30.78 22.72 51.62
C THR A 438 32.05 22.24 50.89
N ALA A 439 32.21 22.62 49.62
CA ALA A 439 33.47 22.38 48.90
C ALA A 439 34.68 23.03 49.60
N SER A 440 34.48 24.20 50.22
CA SER A 440 35.52 24.92 50.97
C SER A 440 35.90 24.19 52.26
N ASP A 441 34.93 23.66 52.99
CA ASP A 441 35.22 22.90 54.22
C ASP A 441 35.83 21.55 53.89
N ALA A 442 35.34 20.86 52.85
CA ALA A 442 35.89 19.60 52.38
C ALA A 442 37.38 19.73 52.02
N ILE A 443 37.78 20.76 51.27
CA ILE A 443 39.20 20.96 50.93
C ILE A 443 40.06 21.32 52.14
N ARG A 444 39.53 22.08 53.11
CA ARG A 444 40.23 22.40 54.37
C ARG A 444 40.44 21.15 55.23
N ILE A 445 39.41 20.32 55.34
CA ILE A 445 39.47 19.03 56.06
C ILE A 445 40.56 18.16 55.44
N ALA A 446 40.56 17.99 54.12
CA ALA A 446 41.55 17.18 53.42
C ALA A 446 42.98 17.75 53.54
N TYR A 447 43.13 19.07 53.42
CA TYR A 447 44.44 19.73 53.55
C TYR A 447 45.03 19.54 54.95
N TYR A 448 44.29 19.88 56.01
CA TYR A 448 44.79 19.71 57.37
C TYR A 448 45.02 18.25 57.75
N ARG A 449 44.17 17.34 57.27
CA ARG A 449 44.39 15.90 57.48
C ARG A 449 45.73 15.48 56.87
N GLY A 450 46.05 15.94 55.66
CA GLY A 450 47.35 15.70 55.02
C GLY A 450 48.53 16.35 55.75
N VAL A 451 48.42 17.61 56.17
CA VAL A 451 49.50 18.36 56.86
C VAL A 451 49.88 17.72 58.19
N TYR A 452 48.89 17.31 59.00
CA TYR A 452 49.14 16.73 60.31
C TYR A 452 49.53 15.24 60.25
N THR A 453 49.34 14.56 59.11
CA THR A 453 49.79 13.17 58.92
C THR A 453 51.30 13.01 59.13
N LYS A 454 52.11 14.08 58.96
CA LYS A 454 53.56 14.04 59.26
C LYS A 454 53.90 13.77 60.73
N LEU A 455 52.94 13.92 61.64
CA LEU A 455 53.08 13.60 63.06
C LEU A 455 52.77 12.12 63.36
N ALA A 456 52.41 11.33 62.35
CA ALA A 456 52.07 9.93 62.51
C ALA A 456 53.33 9.13 62.84
N CYS A 457 53.32 8.47 63.98
CA CYS A 457 54.40 7.60 64.41
C CYS A 457 53.88 6.53 65.37
N GLY A 458 54.57 5.39 65.43
CA GLY A 458 54.31 4.35 66.42
C GLY A 458 54.60 4.84 67.85
N THR A 459 54.25 4.05 68.85
CA THR A 459 54.39 4.41 70.28
C THR A 459 55.82 4.76 70.69
N GLU A 460 56.83 4.28 69.96
CA GLU A 460 58.26 4.55 70.18
C GLU A 460 58.90 5.34 69.03
N GLY A 461 58.09 5.95 68.15
CA GLY A 461 58.56 6.70 66.99
C GLY A 461 58.79 5.85 65.72
N GLN A 462 58.27 4.62 65.66
CA GLN A 462 58.39 3.75 64.50
C GLN A 462 57.74 4.34 63.23
N ARG A 463 58.29 4.01 62.06
CA ARG A 463 57.66 4.29 60.76
C ARG A 463 56.47 3.36 60.56
N GLY A 464 55.40 3.87 59.94
CA GLY A 464 54.21 3.08 59.65
C GLY A 464 54.21 2.54 58.22
N ALA A 465 53.58 1.39 58.02
CA ALA A 465 53.30 0.82 56.71
C ALA A 465 51.86 0.29 56.62
N THR A 466 51.40 0.08 55.39
CA THR A 466 50.07 -0.44 55.09
C THR A 466 50.16 -1.56 54.06
N MET A 467 49.39 -2.63 54.22
CA MET A 467 49.39 -3.81 53.37
C MET A 467 47.96 -4.25 53.04
N ALA A 468 47.67 -4.48 51.75
CA ALA A 468 46.44 -5.13 51.34
C ALA A 468 46.61 -6.65 51.39
N VAL A 469 45.68 -7.36 52.04
CA VAL A 469 45.74 -8.80 52.26
C VAL A 469 44.47 -9.50 51.78
N GLY A 470 44.62 -10.71 51.24
CA GLY A 470 43.53 -11.59 50.80
C GLY A 470 43.01 -12.45 51.94
N LEU A 471 42.48 -11.81 52.99
CA LEU A 471 41.87 -12.45 54.15
C LEU A 471 40.43 -11.95 54.33
N SER A 472 39.60 -12.76 54.98
CA SER A 472 38.32 -12.30 55.53
C SER A 472 38.55 -11.34 56.71
N PRO A 473 37.56 -10.48 57.04
CA PRO A 473 37.64 -9.59 58.20
C PRO A 473 37.94 -10.31 59.51
N ASP A 474 37.41 -11.52 59.70
CA ASP A 474 37.59 -12.29 60.92
C ASP A 474 39.01 -12.88 61.00
N GLU A 475 39.50 -13.52 59.93
CA GLU A 475 40.89 -14.02 59.83
C GLU A 475 41.92 -12.89 60.04
N ALA A 476 41.65 -11.70 59.53
CA ALA A 476 42.55 -10.57 59.70
C ALA A 476 42.56 -9.99 61.11
N ARG A 477 41.42 -10.03 61.83
CA ARG A 477 41.39 -9.66 63.25
C ARG A 477 42.16 -10.68 64.08
N GLU A 478 41.98 -11.97 63.82
CA GLU A 478 42.75 -13.04 64.47
C GLU A 478 44.26 -12.85 64.26
N LEU A 479 44.69 -12.51 63.03
CA LEU A 479 46.09 -12.20 62.74
C LEU A 479 46.60 -10.99 63.53
N CYS A 480 45.82 -9.91 63.62
CA CYS A 480 46.21 -8.70 64.36
C CYS A 480 46.25 -8.95 65.89
N GLU A 481 45.49 -9.92 66.41
CA GLU A 481 45.46 -10.28 67.83
C GLU A 481 46.51 -11.33 68.20
N ALA A 482 47.17 -11.95 67.23
CA ALA A 482 48.17 -12.99 67.47
C ALA A 482 49.40 -12.45 68.25
N PRO A 483 50.07 -13.31 69.06
CA PRO A 483 51.26 -12.91 69.82
C PRO A 483 52.37 -12.40 68.89
N GLY A 484 52.86 -11.18 69.13
CA GLY A 484 53.85 -10.49 68.29
C GLY A 484 53.26 -9.40 67.39
N PHE A 485 51.98 -9.52 67.03
CA PHE A 485 51.25 -8.55 66.20
C PHE A 485 50.30 -7.65 67.02
N HIS A 486 49.84 -8.13 68.18
CA HIS A 486 48.93 -7.42 69.07
C HIS A 486 49.43 -6.03 69.45
N GLY A 487 48.60 -5.01 69.18
CA GLY A 487 48.91 -3.60 69.47
C GLY A 487 49.85 -2.92 68.47
N ARG A 488 50.50 -3.67 67.58
CA ARG A 488 51.48 -3.16 66.60
C ARG A 488 50.91 -3.04 65.20
N ILE A 489 50.00 -3.93 64.81
CA ILE A 489 49.21 -3.86 63.57
C ILE A 489 47.72 -3.94 63.84
N SER A 490 46.91 -3.44 62.91
CA SER A 490 45.45 -3.37 63.04
C SER A 490 44.77 -3.47 61.68
N VAL A 491 43.55 -3.99 61.66
CA VAL A 491 42.70 -3.97 60.45
C VAL A 491 42.27 -2.53 60.19
N ALA A 492 42.78 -1.94 59.11
CA ALA A 492 42.55 -0.56 58.72
C ALA A 492 41.27 -0.37 57.88
N ALA A 493 40.98 -1.32 56.99
CA ALA A 493 39.81 -1.27 56.12
C ALA A 493 39.34 -2.67 55.69
N CYS A 494 38.04 -2.90 55.64
CA CYS A 494 37.45 -4.09 55.05
C CYS A 494 36.94 -3.75 53.64
N ASN A 495 37.67 -4.13 52.59
CA ASN A 495 37.36 -3.73 51.21
C ASN A 495 36.32 -4.65 50.55
N SER A 496 36.36 -5.95 50.88
CA SER A 496 35.38 -6.95 50.48
C SER A 496 35.31 -8.08 51.52
N SER A 497 34.46 -9.09 51.29
CA SER A 497 34.42 -10.28 52.14
C SER A 497 35.71 -11.12 52.13
N THR A 498 36.62 -10.86 51.18
CA THR A 498 37.87 -11.62 50.97
C THR A 498 39.10 -10.74 50.84
N SER A 499 38.97 -9.43 51.06
CA SER A 499 40.08 -8.49 50.96
C SER A 499 39.98 -7.43 52.06
N VAL A 500 41.03 -7.32 52.85
CA VAL A 500 41.17 -6.29 53.88
C VAL A 500 42.51 -5.60 53.78
N THR A 501 42.63 -4.46 54.43
CA THR A 501 43.86 -3.67 54.52
C THR A 501 44.29 -3.66 55.97
N ILE A 502 45.54 -4.02 56.24
CA ILE A 502 46.17 -4.02 57.55
C ILE A 502 47.19 -2.88 57.58
N SER A 503 47.25 -2.14 58.68
CA SER A 503 48.24 -1.06 58.87
C SER A 503 48.81 -1.07 60.30
N GLY A 504 50.07 -0.64 60.43
CA GLY A 504 50.78 -0.56 61.70
C GLY A 504 52.27 -0.30 61.52
N ASP A 505 53.09 -0.78 62.44
CA ASP A 505 54.54 -0.62 62.38
C ASP A 505 55.13 -1.30 61.13
N ASP A 506 56.08 -0.63 60.45
CA ASP A 506 56.68 -1.11 59.19
C ASP A 506 57.40 -2.46 59.33
N ASP A 507 58.16 -2.65 60.40
CA ASP A 507 58.84 -3.93 60.70
C ASP A 507 57.82 -5.07 60.86
N THR A 508 56.73 -4.80 61.57
CA THR A 508 55.68 -5.77 61.88
C THR A 508 54.82 -6.10 60.65
N ILE A 509 54.56 -5.11 59.80
CA ILE A 509 53.90 -5.33 58.50
C ILE A 509 54.76 -6.23 57.60
N ASN A 510 56.09 -6.05 57.62
CA ASN A 510 56.99 -6.92 56.86
C ASN A 510 57.05 -8.34 57.42
N GLU A 511 57.01 -8.52 58.74
CA GLU A 511 56.87 -9.84 59.39
C GLU A 511 55.55 -10.51 59.03
N ALA A 512 54.43 -9.77 59.11
CA ALA A 512 53.11 -10.27 58.74
C ALA A 512 53.04 -10.63 57.23
N ARG A 513 53.72 -9.88 56.37
CA ARG A 513 53.84 -10.21 54.94
C ARG A 513 54.54 -11.54 54.73
N LEU A 514 55.69 -11.75 55.38
CA LEU A 514 56.43 -13.02 55.27
C LEU A 514 55.57 -14.20 55.75
N HIS A 515 54.86 -14.02 56.87
CA HIS A 515 53.93 -15.02 57.38
C HIS A 515 52.81 -15.34 56.36
N LEU A 516 52.23 -14.34 55.70
CA LEU A 516 51.17 -14.55 54.71
C LEU A 516 51.70 -15.17 53.41
N ASP A 517 52.91 -14.80 52.98
CA ASP A 517 53.57 -15.37 51.81
C ASP A 517 53.86 -16.87 52.03
N GLU A 518 54.30 -17.27 53.23
CA GLU A 518 54.47 -18.69 53.61
C GLU A 518 53.16 -19.49 53.53
N HIS A 519 52.02 -18.84 53.76
CA HIS A 519 50.68 -19.44 53.69
C HIS A 519 50.00 -19.27 52.32
N ASN A 520 50.73 -18.81 51.28
CA ASN A 520 50.22 -18.54 49.93
C ASN A 520 48.99 -17.61 49.92
N LYS A 521 48.92 -16.66 50.86
CA LYS A 521 47.85 -15.64 50.92
C LYS A 521 48.33 -14.38 50.21
N PHE A 522 47.44 -13.72 49.46
CA PHE A 522 47.77 -12.44 48.83
C PHE A 522 48.16 -11.42 49.89
N ALA A 523 49.36 -10.84 49.77
CA ALA A 523 49.87 -9.81 50.66
C ALA A 523 50.68 -8.79 49.85
N ARG A 524 50.17 -7.56 49.71
CA ARG A 524 50.84 -6.49 48.95
C ARG A 524 50.98 -5.24 49.80
N VAL A 525 52.22 -4.94 50.21
CA VAL A 525 52.56 -3.67 50.86
C VAL A 525 52.29 -2.53 49.88
N LEU A 526 51.51 -1.55 50.33
CA LEU A 526 51.10 -0.40 49.54
C LEU A 526 52.20 0.67 49.58
N LYS A 527 52.31 1.46 48.52
CA LYS A 527 53.27 2.58 48.43
C LYS A 527 52.79 3.79 49.24
N VAL A 528 52.63 3.59 50.54
CA VAL A 528 52.14 4.58 51.49
C VAL A 528 53.01 4.47 52.74
N ASP A 529 53.85 5.48 52.98
CA ASP A 529 54.81 5.52 54.09
C ASP A 529 54.14 5.80 55.47
N MET A 530 52.83 5.58 55.57
CA MET A 530 51.99 5.93 56.72
C MET A 530 51.00 4.81 57.02
N ALA A 531 50.81 4.50 58.29
CA ALA A 531 49.84 3.51 58.77
C ALA A 531 48.49 4.16 59.14
N TYR A 532 47.65 4.45 58.14
CA TYR A 532 46.34 5.06 58.37
C TYR A 532 45.37 4.08 59.04
N HIS A 533 44.53 4.57 59.95
CA HIS A 533 43.58 3.76 60.73
C HIS A 533 44.26 2.79 61.72
N SER A 534 45.46 3.13 62.18
CA SER A 534 46.15 2.45 63.29
C SER A 534 46.45 3.42 64.44
N HIS A 535 47.10 2.90 65.48
CA HIS A 535 47.58 3.68 66.61
C HIS A 535 48.52 4.84 66.19
N HIS A 536 49.16 4.78 65.01
CA HIS A 536 50.03 5.83 64.48
C HIS A 536 49.32 7.18 64.30
N MET A 537 48.01 7.16 64.06
CA MET A 537 47.22 8.37 63.80
C MET A 537 46.81 9.12 65.08
N LEU A 538 46.99 8.52 66.27
CA LEU A 538 46.56 9.12 67.55
C LEU A 538 47.31 10.43 67.85
N ALA A 539 48.62 10.48 67.57
CA ALA A 539 49.43 11.69 67.74
C ALA A 539 49.00 12.84 66.79
N CYS A 540 48.41 12.49 65.64
CA CYS A 540 47.92 13.45 64.66
C CYS A 540 46.56 14.04 65.05
N ALA A 541 45.75 13.31 65.82
CA ALA A 541 44.33 13.59 66.00
C ALA A 541 44.05 14.93 66.68
N GLN A 542 44.68 15.21 67.83
CA GLN A 542 44.41 16.44 68.59
C GLN A 542 44.86 17.71 67.85
N PRO A 543 46.10 17.79 67.31
CA PRO A 543 46.53 18.94 66.50
C PRO A 543 45.64 19.19 65.26
N TYR A 544 45.21 18.11 64.60
CA TYR A 544 44.30 18.18 63.46
C TYR A 544 42.92 18.74 63.87
N LEU A 545 42.32 18.22 64.95
CA LEU A 545 41.03 18.71 65.45
C LEU A 545 41.09 20.19 65.86
N ASP A 546 42.19 20.63 66.47
CA ASP A 546 42.35 22.04 66.84
C ASP A 546 42.50 22.96 65.63
N ALA A 547 43.12 22.48 64.54
CA ALA A 547 43.15 23.20 63.28
C ALA A 547 41.77 23.26 62.62
N LEU A 548 41.00 22.17 62.61
CA LEU A 548 39.63 22.19 62.10
C LEU A 548 38.71 23.13 62.89
N ARG A 549 38.81 23.15 64.22
CA ARG A 549 38.06 24.10 65.07
C ARG A 549 38.35 25.55 64.71
N SER A 550 39.60 25.86 64.34
CA SER A 550 39.96 27.22 63.91
C SER A 550 39.34 27.62 62.57
N CYS A 551 38.86 26.67 61.77
CA CYS A 551 38.19 26.92 60.49
C CYS A 551 36.67 27.15 60.61
N ASP A 552 36.08 27.04 61.81
CA ASP A 552 34.62 27.15 62.07
C ASP A 552 33.76 26.27 61.15
N ILE A 553 34.22 25.04 60.88
CA ILE A 553 33.50 24.08 60.03
C ILE A 553 32.25 23.59 60.79
N ARG A 554 31.08 23.71 60.16
CA ARG A 554 29.80 23.27 60.74
C ARG A 554 29.06 22.37 59.75
N PRO A 555 28.39 21.28 60.22
CA PRO A 555 27.52 20.49 59.38
C PRO A 555 26.39 21.34 58.82
N ILE A 556 26.07 21.14 57.54
CA ILE A 556 25.00 21.85 56.85
C ILE A 556 23.81 20.91 56.68
N SER A 557 22.60 21.43 56.88
CA SER A 557 21.39 20.75 56.46
C SER A 557 21.18 20.98 54.96
N PRO A 558 21.20 19.94 54.12
CA PRO A 558 21.08 20.12 52.69
C PRO A 558 19.71 20.71 52.32
N GLU A 559 19.71 21.72 51.44
CA GLU A 559 18.49 22.28 50.89
C GLU A 559 17.95 21.36 49.78
N GLY A 560 17.02 20.47 50.14
CA GLY A 560 16.33 19.58 49.22
C GLY A 560 16.79 18.13 49.28
N SER A 561 16.68 17.41 48.17
CA SER A 561 16.89 15.97 48.10
C SER A 561 18.39 15.61 47.96
N SER A 562 19.04 15.25 49.05
CA SER A 562 20.43 14.74 49.06
C SER A 562 20.49 13.21 48.99
N PRO A 563 21.62 12.61 48.56
CA PRO A 563 21.82 11.17 48.66
C PRO A 563 21.95 10.71 50.11
N VAL A 564 21.63 9.43 50.35
CA VAL A 564 21.92 8.75 51.63
C VAL A 564 23.42 8.56 51.75
N TRP A 565 24.07 9.16 52.75
CA TRP A 565 25.44 8.84 53.08
C TRP A 565 25.48 7.68 54.09
N LEU A 566 26.03 6.56 53.66
CA LEU A 566 26.36 5.44 54.55
C LEU A 566 27.84 5.58 54.89
N SER A 567 28.14 5.97 56.13
CA SER A 567 29.52 6.10 56.57
C SER A 567 30.17 4.71 56.63
N SER A 568 31.37 4.58 56.09
CA SER A 568 32.21 3.40 56.27
C SER A 568 32.98 3.41 57.60
N VAL A 569 33.02 4.57 58.28
CA VAL A 569 33.75 4.77 59.53
C VAL A 569 32.89 4.40 60.74
N TYR A 570 31.58 4.70 60.70
CA TYR A 570 30.64 4.39 61.77
C TYR A 570 29.71 3.24 61.36
N PRO A 571 29.59 2.17 62.18
CA PRO A 571 28.77 1.02 61.84
C PRO A 571 27.27 1.33 61.93
N GLY A 572 26.51 0.99 60.88
CA GLY A 572 25.04 0.85 60.94
C GLY A 572 24.22 2.14 60.93
N GLU A 573 24.84 3.32 60.78
CA GLU A 573 24.12 4.60 60.80
C GLU A 573 24.05 5.25 59.41
N ALA A 574 22.84 5.53 58.94
CA ALA A 574 22.61 6.41 57.80
C ALA A 574 22.72 7.85 58.27
N MET A 575 23.61 8.62 57.64
CA MET A 575 23.90 10.00 58.03
C MET A 575 22.92 11.03 57.43
N SER A 576 22.04 10.59 56.53
CA SER A 576 21.04 11.43 55.85
C SER A 576 19.84 10.59 55.34
N GLU A 577 18.70 11.24 55.07
CA GLU A 577 17.50 10.62 54.49
C GLU A 577 17.54 10.59 52.95
N ALA A 578 16.81 9.66 52.33
CA ALA A 578 16.96 9.27 50.92
C ALA A 578 16.12 10.09 49.94
N CYS A 579 16.61 10.17 48.69
CA CYS A 579 15.80 10.49 47.52
C CYS A 579 16.18 9.64 46.30
N ALA A 580 15.21 9.44 45.41
CA ALA A 580 15.36 8.73 44.14
C ALA A 580 15.06 9.65 42.96
N GLY A 581 15.86 9.53 41.90
CA GLY A 581 15.63 10.16 40.61
C GLY A 581 16.85 10.04 39.72
N LEU A 582 16.69 9.45 38.54
CA LEU A 582 17.73 9.38 37.52
C LEU A 582 17.26 10.13 36.27
N SER A 583 17.88 11.27 36.00
CA SER A 583 17.73 12.02 34.76
C SER A 583 19.11 12.44 34.29
N VAL A 584 19.46 12.17 33.04
CA VAL A 584 20.75 12.62 32.48
C VAL A 584 20.50 13.81 31.56
N ASP A 585 21.13 14.94 31.85
CA ASP A 585 21.10 16.19 31.10
C ASP A 585 22.51 16.57 30.61
N PHE A 586 22.92 15.96 29.50
CA PHE A 586 24.17 16.27 28.81
C PHE A 586 24.32 17.75 28.40
N ALA A 587 23.23 18.43 28.05
CA ALA A 587 23.19 19.83 27.65
C ALA A 587 23.37 20.77 28.84
N GLY A 588 22.82 20.42 30.01
CA GLY A 588 23.10 21.08 31.28
C GLY A 588 24.58 21.00 31.65
N TYR A 589 25.17 19.81 31.51
CA TYR A 589 26.60 19.58 31.73
C TYR A 589 27.49 20.40 30.78
N ASP A 590 27.24 20.31 29.48
CA ASP A 590 28.02 20.97 28.43
C ASP A 590 27.96 22.51 28.58
N ARG A 591 26.76 23.06 28.83
CA ARG A 591 26.56 24.50 29.10
C ARG A 591 27.27 24.97 30.37
N THR A 592 27.23 24.17 31.42
CA THR A 592 27.80 24.56 32.72
C THR A 592 29.32 24.51 32.69
N PHE A 593 29.91 23.48 32.07
CA PHE A 593 31.35 23.25 32.14
C PHE A 593 32.15 23.87 30.97
N PHE A 594 31.55 24.11 29.81
CA PHE A 594 32.28 24.47 28.59
C PHE A 594 31.75 25.74 27.90
N SER A 595 31.06 26.62 28.65
CA SER A 595 30.26 27.79 28.22
C SER A 595 30.92 28.90 27.37
N ASN A 596 32.10 28.68 26.79
CA ASN A 596 32.57 29.49 25.67
C ASN A 596 32.06 28.98 24.31
N ALA A 597 31.36 27.85 24.29
CA ALA A 597 31.13 27.12 23.07
C ALA A 597 29.80 27.51 22.39
N SER A 598 29.89 27.68 21.08
CA SER A 598 28.86 28.09 20.13
C SER A 598 27.50 27.43 20.38
N LYS A 599 26.41 28.15 20.08
CA LYS A 599 25.05 27.60 20.14
C LYS A 599 25.01 26.34 19.27
N VAL A 600 24.74 25.19 19.90
CA VAL A 600 24.66 23.90 19.20
C VAL A 600 23.46 23.93 18.24
N SER A 601 23.69 23.70 16.96
CA SER A 601 22.64 23.52 15.96
C SER A 601 22.33 22.04 15.82
N PHE A 602 21.08 21.69 15.55
CA PHE A 602 20.72 20.29 15.33
C PHE A 602 20.94 19.92 13.86
N ILE A 603 21.55 18.76 13.63
CA ILE A 603 21.81 18.27 12.28
C ILE A 603 20.54 17.63 11.75
N ARG A 604 19.99 18.19 10.67
CA ARG A 604 18.75 17.69 10.05
C ARG A 604 19.01 16.46 9.17
N GLU A 605 20.11 16.47 8.42
CA GLU A 605 20.44 15.47 7.38
C GLU A 605 21.19 14.25 7.93
N ILE A 606 20.79 13.76 9.10
CA ILE A 606 21.34 12.52 9.63
C ILE A 606 20.60 11.30 9.06
N PRO A 607 21.29 10.19 8.77
CA PRO A 607 20.67 8.98 8.21
C PRO A 607 19.42 8.55 8.96
N THR A 608 18.37 8.22 8.21
CA THR A 608 17.09 7.75 8.76
C THR A 608 17.24 6.38 9.42
N TYR A 609 16.28 6.03 10.27
CA TYR A 609 16.23 4.72 10.91
C TYR A 609 16.12 3.61 9.85
N PRO A 610 17.07 2.66 9.76
CA PRO A 610 17.00 1.55 8.82
C PRO A 610 16.03 0.50 9.35
N TRP A 611 14.82 0.45 8.78
CA TRP A 611 13.81 -0.53 9.16
C TRP A 611 14.28 -1.96 8.88
N ASP A 612 13.96 -2.87 9.80
CA ASP A 612 14.25 -4.29 9.63
C ASP A 612 13.15 -4.95 8.79
N HIS A 613 13.48 -5.27 7.54
CA HIS A 613 12.59 -5.94 6.58
C HIS A 613 12.90 -7.44 6.43
N GLU A 614 13.62 -8.06 7.37
CA GLU A 614 13.95 -9.50 7.32
C GLU A 614 12.71 -10.38 7.17
N ARG A 615 11.60 -9.99 7.83
CA ARG A 615 10.32 -10.66 7.69
C ARG A 615 9.34 -9.77 6.93
N SER A 616 8.84 -10.27 5.80
CA SER A 616 7.72 -9.66 5.11
C SER A 616 6.41 -9.96 5.84
N TYR A 617 5.79 -8.91 6.38
CA TYR A 617 4.43 -8.96 6.93
C TYR A 617 3.44 -8.54 5.86
N TRP A 618 3.28 -9.39 4.84
CA TRP A 618 2.37 -9.16 3.72
C TRP A 618 1.35 -10.30 3.65
N PHE A 619 0.08 -9.95 3.71
CA PHE A 619 -1.00 -10.90 3.46
C PHE A 619 -1.62 -10.60 2.10
N GLU A 620 -1.47 -11.54 1.18
CA GLU A 620 -2.10 -11.54 -0.12
C GLU A 620 -2.80 -12.88 -0.29
N CYS A 621 -4.10 -12.84 -0.58
CA CYS A 621 -4.85 -14.05 -0.84
C CYS A 621 -4.44 -14.65 -2.20
N ARG A 622 -4.62 -15.97 -2.35
CA ARG A 622 -4.19 -16.71 -3.56
C ARG A 622 -4.78 -16.09 -4.83
N LYS A 623 -6.03 -15.64 -4.76
CA LYS A 623 -6.77 -15.04 -5.88
C LYS A 623 -6.14 -13.73 -6.37
N GLU A 624 -5.83 -12.80 -5.48
CA GLU A 624 -5.20 -11.52 -5.84
C GLU A 624 -3.78 -11.75 -6.34
N ARG A 625 -3.04 -12.67 -5.72
CA ARG A 625 -1.68 -13.03 -6.18
C ARG A 625 -1.70 -13.63 -7.59
N ALA A 626 -2.66 -14.49 -7.90
CA ALA A 626 -2.84 -15.03 -9.24
C ALA A 626 -3.23 -13.94 -10.26
N GLY A 627 -4.10 -13.01 -9.87
CA GLY A 627 -4.45 -11.85 -10.69
C GLY A 627 -3.25 -10.93 -10.97
N ARG A 628 -2.41 -10.66 -9.96
CA ARG A 628 -1.19 -9.85 -10.08
C ARG A 628 -0.12 -10.52 -10.93
N ASN A 629 0.02 -11.85 -10.83
CA ASN A 629 0.99 -12.64 -11.57
C ASN A 629 0.45 -13.14 -12.93
N ARG A 630 -0.72 -12.66 -13.38
CA ARG A 630 -1.32 -13.10 -14.65
C ARG A 630 -0.38 -12.80 -15.82
N PRO A 631 -0.09 -13.78 -16.69
CA PRO A 631 0.69 -13.54 -17.89
C PRO A 631 -0.16 -12.79 -18.93
N GLY A 632 0.32 -11.63 -19.37
CA GLY A 632 -0.26 -10.91 -20.50
C GLY A 632 -1.52 -10.06 -20.24
N PRO A 633 -2.05 -9.41 -21.29
CA PRO A 633 -3.25 -8.58 -21.23
C PRO A 633 -4.51 -9.40 -20.92
N VAL A 634 -5.62 -8.71 -20.62
CA VAL A 634 -6.93 -9.36 -20.47
C VAL A 634 -7.35 -9.90 -21.84
N HIS A 635 -7.74 -11.17 -21.90
CA HIS A 635 -8.19 -11.77 -23.16
C HIS A 635 -9.57 -11.22 -23.54
N SER A 636 -9.76 -10.75 -24.77
CA SER A 636 -10.97 -10.03 -25.20
C SER A 636 -12.27 -10.82 -25.07
N LEU A 637 -12.24 -12.13 -25.36
CA LEU A 637 -13.41 -13.01 -25.20
C LEU A 637 -13.53 -13.69 -23.82
N LEU A 638 -12.44 -14.20 -23.26
CA LEU A 638 -12.46 -14.94 -21.98
C LEU A 638 -12.46 -14.03 -20.74
N GLY A 639 -11.89 -12.84 -20.82
CA GLY A 639 -11.77 -11.91 -19.71
C GLY A 639 -10.68 -12.34 -18.71
N VAL A 640 -11.02 -12.36 -17.42
CA VAL A 640 -10.07 -12.62 -16.33
C VAL A 640 -10.37 -13.96 -15.63
N PRO A 641 -9.35 -14.66 -15.11
CA PRO A 641 -9.57 -15.84 -14.28
C PRO A 641 -10.52 -15.51 -13.11
N TYR A 642 -11.48 -16.40 -12.88
CA TYR A 642 -12.57 -16.23 -11.93
C TYR A 642 -12.78 -17.50 -11.09
N GLY A 643 -13.10 -17.32 -9.81
CA GLY A 643 -13.24 -18.44 -8.88
C GLY A 643 -11.89 -19.04 -8.44
N ASP A 644 -11.98 -20.20 -7.78
CA ASP A 644 -10.82 -20.96 -7.34
C ASP A 644 -10.38 -21.91 -8.46
N ALA A 645 -9.32 -21.54 -9.18
CA ALA A 645 -8.71 -22.45 -10.14
C ALA A 645 -8.11 -23.67 -9.41
N THR A 646 -8.29 -24.84 -10.03
CA THR A 646 -7.73 -26.14 -9.64
C THR A 646 -7.06 -26.77 -10.85
N ASP A 647 -6.31 -27.85 -10.65
CA ASP A 647 -5.63 -28.53 -11.76
C ASP A 647 -6.61 -29.17 -12.76
N THR A 648 -7.84 -29.46 -12.31
CA THR A 648 -8.90 -30.12 -13.10
C THR A 648 -9.99 -29.17 -13.58
N GLU A 649 -10.08 -27.96 -13.02
CA GLU A 649 -11.12 -26.98 -13.33
C GLU A 649 -10.58 -25.55 -13.29
N VAL A 650 -10.78 -24.81 -14.38
CA VAL A 650 -10.40 -23.40 -14.51
C VAL A 650 -11.58 -22.62 -15.06
N THR A 651 -11.87 -21.46 -14.47
CA THR A 651 -12.97 -20.61 -14.87
C THR A 651 -12.48 -19.21 -15.22
N TRP A 652 -13.07 -18.62 -16.24
CA TRP A 652 -12.87 -17.24 -16.66
C TRP A 652 -14.20 -16.50 -16.65
N ARG A 653 -14.15 -15.21 -16.33
CA ARG A 653 -15.31 -14.31 -16.36
C ARG A 653 -15.00 -13.10 -17.20
N ASN A 654 -15.93 -12.76 -18.06
CA ASN A 654 -15.90 -11.57 -18.89
C ASN A 654 -17.24 -10.84 -18.88
N PHE A 655 -17.18 -9.57 -19.24
CA PHE A 655 -18.35 -8.73 -19.50
C PHE A 655 -18.21 -8.24 -20.94
N LEU A 656 -18.87 -8.92 -21.88
CA LEU A 656 -18.79 -8.58 -23.29
C LEU A 656 -19.61 -7.31 -23.55
N ILE A 657 -18.97 -6.27 -24.08
CA ILE A 657 -19.60 -5.00 -24.46
C ILE A 657 -19.41 -4.82 -25.96
N PRO A 658 -20.48 -4.70 -26.78
CA PRO A 658 -20.35 -4.58 -28.23
C PRO A 658 -19.51 -3.39 -28.70
N LYS A 659 -19.47 -2.31 -27.94
CA LYS A 659 -18.60 -1.15 -28.21
C LYS A 659 -17.10 -1.44 -28.02
N GLU A 660 -16.74 -2.38 -27.16
CA GLU A 660 -15.34 -2.76 -26.89
C GLU A 660 -14.84 -3.83 -27.88
N ILE A 661 -15.75 -4.60 -28.48
CA ILE A 661 -15.44 -5.68 -29.44
C ILE A 661 -15.91 -5.27 -30.84
N PRO A 662 -15.02 -4.77 -31.72
CA PRO A 662 -15.41 -4.07 -32.95
C PRO A 662 -16.35 -4.85 -33.87
N TRP A 663 -16.18 -6.18 -33.96
CA TRP A 663 -16.96 -7.05 -34.85
C TRP A 663 -18.27 -7.55 -34.22
N LEU A 664 -18.50 -7.37 -32.92
CA LEU A 664 -19.67 -7.98 -32.26
C LEU A 664 -20.99 -7.35 -32.72
N SER A 665 -20.96 -6.06 -33.05
CA SER A 665 -22.13 -5.31 -33.56
C SER A 665 -22.51 -5.66 -35.00
N ASP A 666 -21.62 -6.38 -35.71
CA ASP A 666 -21.80 -6.78 -37.11
C ASP A 666 -22.63 -8.07 -37.26
N HIS A 667 -22.77 -8.87 -36.19
CA HIS A 667 -23.59 -10.07 -36.18
C HIS A 667 -24.96 -9.77 -35.55
N ARG A 668 -25.95 -9.40 -36.40
CA ARG A 668 -27.30 -9.07 -35.94
C ARG A 668 -28.33 -10.09 -36.41
N LEU A 669 -29.20 -10.50 -35.50
CA LEU A 669 -30.37 -11.32 -35.79
C LEU A 669 -31.63 -10.56 -35.37
N GLN A 670 -32.60 -10.40 -36.27
CA GLN A 670 -33.84 -9.63 -36.07
C GLN A 670 -33.58 -8.20 -35.54
N GLY A 671 -32.52 -7.56 -36.04
CA GLY A 671 -32.12 -6.19 -35.68
C GLY A 671 -31.36 -6.04 -34.35
N ARG A 672 -31.13 -7.12 -33.59
CA ARG A 672 -30.35 -7.11 -32.34
C ARG A 672 -28.99 -7.73 -32.52
N ALA A 673 -27.96 -7.18 -31.88
CA ALA A 673 -26.65 -7.82 -31.81
C ALA A 673 -26.75 -9.10 -30.98
N VAL A 674 -26.21 -10.20 -31.51
CA VAL A 674 -26.24 -11.52 -30.88
C VAL A 674 -24.83 -12.10 -30.96
N LEU A 675 -24.33 -12.68 -29.86
CA LEU A 675 -23.04 -13.37 -29.90
C LEU A 675 -23.14 -14.59 -30.84
N PRO A 676 -22.32 -14.66 -31.91
CA PRO A 676 -22.42 -15.74 -32.89
C PRO A 676 -22.10 -17.09 -32.27
N GLY A 677 -22.72 -18.16 -32.76
CA GLY A 677 -22.44 -19.53 -32.29
C GLY A 677 -20.97 -19.92 -32.44
N ALA A 678 -20.32 -19.39 -33.49
CA ALA A 678 -18.89 -19.51 -33.73
C ALA A 678 -18.01 -18.96 -32.59
N ALA A 679 -18.46 -17.92 -31.88
CA ALA A 679 -17.66 -17.35 -30.79
C ALA A 679 -17.50 -18.32 -29.61
N TYR A 680 -18.49 -19.18 -29.34
CA TYR A 680 -18.36 -20.20 -28.29
C TYR A 680 -17.26 -21.22 -28.59
N VAL A 681 -17.11 -21.59 -29.87
CA VAL A 681 -16.03 -22.48 -30.33
C VAL A 681 -14.68 -21.80 -30.12
N VAL A 682 -14.54 -20.54 -30.55
CA VAL A 682 -13.29 -19.77 -30.37
C VAL A 682 -12.96 -19.63 -28.89
N MET A 683 -13.94 -19.33 -28.03
CA MET A 683 -13.73 -19.27 -26.58
C MET A 683 -13.22 -20.60 -26.01
N ALA A 684 -13.77 -21.73 -26.44
CA ALA A 684 -13.32 -23.05 -26.00
C ALA A 684 -11.87 -23.34 -26.44
N CYS A 685 -11.54 -23.02 -27.70
CA CYS A 685 -10.18 -23.17 -28.24
C CYS A 685 -9.17 -22.33 -27.45
N GLU A 686 -9.44 -21.03 -27.27
CA GLU A 686 -8.54 -20.11 -26.56
C GLU A 686 -8.36 -20.51 -25.09
N ALA A 687 -9.44 -20.96 -24.43
CA ALA A 687 -9.34 -21.44 -23.05
C ALA A 687 -8.45 -22.68 -22.94
N ALA A 688 -8.60 -23.63 -23.89
CA ALA A 688 -7.77 -24.83 -23.93
C ALA A 688 -6.30 -24.50 -24.21
N LEU A 689 -6.02 -23.56 -25.14
CA LEU A 689 -4.66 -23.09 -25.46
C LEU A 689 -3.98 -22.42 -24.28
N LEU A 690 -4.68 -21.52 -23.58
CA LEU A 690 -4.14 -20.86 -22.38
C LEU A 690 -3.80 -21.84 -21.26
N ASN A 691 -4.52 -22.97 -21.16
CA ASN A 691 -4.34 -23.95 -20.11
C ASN A 691 -3.43 -25.14 -20.49
N SER A 692 -3.19 -25.38 -21.78
CA SER A 692 -2.32 -26.46 -22.24
C SER A 692 -0.83 -26.20 -21.94
N GLN A 693 -0.42 -24.93 -21.82
CA GLN A 693 0.97 -24.52 -21.63
C GLN A 693 1.94 -25.10 -22.68
N ALA A 694 1.42 -25.58 -23.82
CA ALA A 694 2.21 -26.18 -24.88
C ALA A 694 2.77 -25.10 -25.80
N GLU A 695 4.04 -25.24 -26.21
CA GLU A 695 4.67 -24.31 -27.16
C GLU A 695 4.11 -24.46 -28.59
N GLU A 696 3.76 -25.69 -28.99
CA GLU A 696 3.18 -25.98 -30.30
C GLU A 696 1.97 -26.92 -30.20
N VAL A 697 0.94 -26.59 -30.98
CA VAL A 697 -0.29 -27.38 -31.13
C VAL A 697 -0.40 -27.82 -32.58
N ARG A 698 -0.69 -29.11 -32.79
CA ARG A 698 -0.80 -29.72 -34.11
C ARG A 698 -2.22 -29.68 -34.66
N LEU A 699 -3.21 -29.93 -33.80
CA LEU A 699 -4.63 -29.93 -34.17
C LEU A 699 -5.51 -29.54 -32.97
N ILE A 700 -6.57 -28.79 -33.24
CA ILE A 700 -7.60 -28.45 -32.26
C ILE A 700 -8.91 -29.06 -32.72
N GLU A 701 -9.56 -29.82 -31.83
CA GLU A 701 -10.87 -30.42 -32.08
C GLU A 701 -11.85 -29.97 -30.99
N VAL A 702 -12.99 -29.41 -31.40
CA VAL A 702 -14.11 -29.09 -30.51
C VAL A 702 -15.26 -30.01 -30.87
N CYS A 703 -15.69 -30.84 -29.92
CA CYS A 703 -16.66 -31.90 -30.13
C CYS A 703 -17.97 -31.63 -29.37
N ASP A 704 -19.07 -32.13 -29.92
CA ASP A 704 -20.40 -32.14 -29.33
C ASP A 704 -20.84 -30.77 -28.79
N LEU A 705 -20.61 -29.71 -29.57
CA LEU A 705 -21.09 -28.37 -29.26
C LEU A 705 -22.63 -28.41 -29.22
N ALA A 706 -23.19 -28.03 -28.08
CA ALA A 706 -24.62 -27.81 -27.90
C ALA A 706 -24.86 -26.34 -27.51
N ILE A 707 -25.67 -25.63 -28.30
CA ILE A 707 -26.09 -24.25 -28.04
C ILE A 707 -27.53 -24.29 -27.56
N HIS A 708 -27.73 -24.03 -26.27
CA HIS A 708 -29.06 -24.05 -25.64
C HIS A 708 -29.79 -22.71 -25.76
N ARG A 709 -29.03 -21.61 -25.77
CA ARG A 709 -29.55 -20.25 -25.82
C ARG A 709 -28.56 -19.32 -26.49
N ALA A 710 -29.05 -18.25 -27.12
CA ALA A 710 -28.21 -17.18 -27.67
C ALA A 710 -28.09 -16.01 -26.67
N ILE A 711 -26.91 -15.40 -26.61
CA ILE A 711 -26.66 -14.17 -25.84
C ILE A 711 -26.97 -12.98 -26.75
N SER A 712 -27.97 -12.19 -26.39
CA SER A 712 -28.40 -11.01 -27.13
C SER A 712 -28.13 -9.73 -26.35
N PHE A 713 -27.71 -8.68 -27.05
CA PHE A 713 -27.45 -7.36 -26.47
C PHE A 713 -28.61 -6.40 -26.76
N SER A 714 -29.03 -5.64 -25.74
CA SER A 714 -30.06 -4.61 -25.86
C SER A 714 -29.55 -3.36 -26.58
N ASP A 715 -28.32 -2.95 -26.27
CA ASP A 715 -27.61 -1.84 -26.91
C ASP A 715 -26.10 -2.10 -26.97
N GLU A 716 -25.36 -1.18 -27.62
CA GLU A 716 -23.91 -1.33 -27.83
C GLU A 716 -23.07 -1.10 -26.56
N THR A 717 -23.68 -0.62 -25.48
CA THR A 717 -23.02 -0.31 -24.21
C THR A 717 -23.34 -1.29 -23.08
N THR A 718 -24.37 -2.11 -23.25
CA THR A 718 -24.82 -3.07 -22.26
C THR A 718 -23.85 -4.24 -22.22
N ALA A 719 -23.35 -4.52 -21.01
CA ALA A 719 -22.45 -5.64 -20.77
C ALA A 719 -23.24 -6.93 -20.58
N ALA A 720 -22.91 -7.98 -21.35
CA ALA A 720 -23.37 -9.33 -21.06
C ALA A 720 -22.31 -10.08 -20.26
N GLU A 721 -22.68 -10.56 -19.08
CA GLU A 721 -21.81 -11.43 -18.29
C GLU A 721 -21.66 -12.79 -18.97
N VAL A 722 -20.42 -13.23 -19.16
CA VAL A 722 -20.09 -14.54 -19.71
C VAL A 722 -19.06 -15.21 -18.82
N VAL A 723 -19.39 -16.42 -18.36
CA VAL A 723 -18.51 -17.27 -17.55
C VAL A 723 -18.20 -18.52 -18.34
N LEU A 724 -16.93 -18.77 -18.64
CA LEU A 724 -16.47 -19.99 -19.28
C LEU A 724 -15.73 -20.84 -18.26
N THR A 725 -16.13 -22.10 -18.13
CA THR A 725 -15.49 -23.08 -17.25
C THR A 725 -14.96 -24.24 -18.09
N LEU A 726 -13.67 -24.54 -17.97
CA LEU A 726 -13.07 -25.81 -18.37
C LEU A 726 -13.10 -26.76 -17.17
N SER A 727 -13.63 -27.96 -17.34
CA SER A 727 -13.68 -29.02 -16.33
C SER A 727 -13.12 -30.33 -16.88
N ASP A 728 -12.83 -31.28 -15.99
CA ASP A 728 -12.29 -32.60 -16.33
C ASP A 728 -11.04 -32.51 -17.21
N ILE A 729 -10.13 -31.61 -16.86
CA ILE A 729 -8.88 -31.40 -17.60
C ILE A 729 -8.00 -32.64 -17.42
N GLU A 730 -7.74 -33.33 -18.52
CA GLU A 730 -6.91 -34.53 -18.58
C GLU A 730 -5.81 -34.38 -19.63
N ARG A 731 -4.67 -35.01 -19.37
CA ARG A 731 -3.55 -35.11 -20.32
C ARG A 731 -3.17 -36.57 -20.47
N THR A 732 -3.32 -37.09 -21.69
CA THR A 732 -3.07 -38.50 -22.02
C THR A 732 -2.01 -38.61 -23.10
N LEU A 733 -1.00 -39.45 -22.87
CA LEU A 733 -0.01 -39.80 -23.90
C LEU A 733 -0.62 -40.78 -24.90
N THR A 734 -0.51 -40.50 -26.19
CA THR A 734 -0.97 -41.45 -27.21
C THR A 734 -0.03 -42.64 -27.32
N HIS A 735 -0.59 -43.84 -27.54
CA HIS A 735 0.19 -45.07 -27.78
C HIS A 735 0.81 -45.16 -29.19
N SER A 736 0.87 -44.04 -29.91
CA SER A 736 1.43 -43.97 -31.27
C SER A 736 2.95 -43.79 -31.23
N SER A 737 3.66 -44.24 -32.27
CA SER A 737 5.12 -44.18 -32.37
C SER A 737 5.71 -42.76 -32.45
N SER A 738 4.88 -41.70 -32.51
CA SER A 738 5.28 -40.29 -32.54
C SER A 738 5.39 -39.62 -31.15
N GLY A 739 4.87 -40.23 -30.08
CA GLY A 739 4.93 -39.65 -28.73
C GLY A 739 4.03 -38.43 -28.51
N ASP A 740 3.00 -38.25 -29.33
CA ASP A 740 2.08 -37.10 -29.27
C ASP A 740 1.22 -37.15 -27.99
N GLU A 741 1.05 -36.01 -27.33
CA GLU A 741 0.24 -35.83 -26.11
C GLU A 741 -1.11 -35.23 -26.48
N ILE A 742 -2.20 -35.75 -25.89
CA ILE A 742 -3.55 -35.19 -26.05
C ILE A 742 -3.95 -34.49 -24.76
N PHE A 743 -4.29 -33.22 -24.87
CA PHE A 743 -5.00 -32.47 -23.83
C PHE A 743 -6.49 -32.55 -24.11
N SER A 744 -7.31 -32.96 -23.14
CA SER A 744 -8.77 -33.00 -23.28
C SER A 744 -9.46 -32.32 -22.10
N ALA A 745 -10.53 -31.57 -22.35
CA ALA A 745 -11.35 -30.95 -21.33
C ALA A 745 -12.81 -30.82 -21.78
N ASN A 746 -13.73 -30.86 -20.82
CA ASN A 746 -15.10 -30.42 -21.02
C ASN A 746 -15.17 -28.91 -20.83
N TRP A 747 -16.06 -28.25 -21.57
CA TRP A 747 -16.23 -26.81 -21.44
C TRP A 747 -17.69 -26.41 -21.39
N THR A 748 -17.99 -25.40 -20.60
CA THR A 748 -19.33 -24.83 -20.48
C THR A 748 -19.27 -23.31 -20.48
N VAL A 749 -20.23 -22.68 -21.16
CA VAL A 749 -20.43 -21.24 -21.15
C VAL A 749 -21.74 -20.95 -20.44
N GLN A 750 -21.69 -20.07 -19.45
CA GLN A 750 -22.82 -19.68 -18.63
C GLN A 750 -23.01 -18.16 -18.67
N SER A 751 -24.26 -17.71 -18.66
CA SER A 751 -24.65 -16.30 -18.68
C SER A 751 -25.99 -16.12 -17.95
N PRO A 752 -26.23 -14.98 -17.28
CA PRO A 752 -27.51 -14.72 -16.63
C PRO A 752 -28.64 -14.66 -17.67
N ALA A 753 -29.83 -15.11 -17.27
CA ALA A 753 -30.96 -15.17 -18.18
C ALA A 753 -31.55 -13.77 -18.49
N ASN A 754 -31.44 -12.86 -17.53
CA ASN A 754 -31.73 -11.44 -17.61
C ASN A 754 -30.94 -10.72 -16.48
N GLU A 755 -30.88 -9.40 -16.51
CA GLU A 755 -30.12 -8.61 -15.51
C GLU A 755 -30.64 -8.76 -14.07
N GLU A 756 -31.86 -9.25 -13.88
CA GLU A 756 -32.52 -9.43 -12.57
C GLU A 756 -32.38 -10.85 -12.00
N THR A 757 -31.72 -11.77 -12.71
CA THR A 757 -31.58 -13.17 -12.26
C THR A 757 -30.32 -13.42 -11.46
N ASP A 758 -30.48 -13.99 -10.26
CA ASP A 758 -29.36 -14.39 -9.38
C ASP A 758 -28.63 -15.67 -9.82
N LYS A 759 -29.04 -16.30 -10.93
CA LYS A 759 -28.51 -17.59 -11.38
C LYS A 759 -28.00 -17.52 -12.82
N LEU A 760 -26.79 -18.04 -13.01
CA LEU A 760 -26.24 -18.27 -14.34
C LEU A 760 -26.92 -19.48 -14.98
N SER A 761 -27.31 -19.33 -16.25
CA SER A 761 -27.89 -20.41 -17.06
C SER A 761 -26.87 -20.91 -18.07
N ARG A 762 -26.87 -22.22 -18.36
CA ARG A 762 -25.98 -22.82 -19.35
C ARG A 762 -26.40 -22.40 -20.76
N ILE A 763 -25.52 -21.70 -21.45
CA ILE A 763 -25.71 -21.16 -22.80
C ILE A 763 -25.20 -22.14 -23.84
N ALA A 764 -23.96 -22.60 -23.66
CA ALA A 764 -23.32 -23.57 -24.54
C ALA A 764 -22.47 -24.57 -23.74
N SER A 765 -22.26 -25.74 -24.31
CA SER A 765 -21.36 -26.76 -23.76
C SER A 765 -20.78 -27.63 -24.87
N GLY A 766 -19.63 -28.24 -24.60
CA GLY A 766 -19.02 -29.24 -25.47
C GLY A 766 -17.77 -29.83 -24.82
N SER A 767 -16.99 -30.56 -25.60
CA SER A 767 -15.65 -30.99 -25.23
C SER A 767 -14.62 -30.41 -26.20
N VAL A 768 -13.39 -30.25 -25.74
CA VAL A 768 -12.26 -29.76 -26.54
C VAL A 768 -11.07 -30.69 -26.34
N SER A 769 -10.42 -31.07 -27.42
CA SER A 769 -9.17 -31.82 -27.42
C SER A 769 -8.12 -31.15 -28.27
N LEU A 770 -6.90 -31.05 -27.74
CA LEU A 770 -5.73 -30.53 -28.42
C LEU A 770 -4.75 -31.68 -28.64
N LEU A 771 -4.35 -31.90 -29.88
CA LEU A 771 -3.22 -32.75 -30.22
C LEU A 771 -1.95 -31.90 -30.15
N LEU A 772 -1.10 -32.17 -29.16
CA LEU A 772 0.15 -31.44 -28.93
C LEU A 772 1.28 -32.11 -29.70
N GLY A 773 2.10 -31.30 -30.39
CA GLY A 773 3.16 -31.77 -31.26
C GLY A 773 3.56 -30.73 -32.30
N LEU A 774 4.50 -31.10 -33.19
CA LEU A 774 4.97 -30.21 -34.25
C LEU A 774 3.82 -29.84 -35.20
N SER A 775 3.70 -28.55 -35.48
CA SER A 775 2.66 -28.03 -36.38
C SER A 775 2.96 -28.41 -37.84
N GLU A 776 1.97 -28.94 -38.56
CA GLU A 776 2.09 -29.40 -39.95
C GLU A 776 0.95 -28.81 -40.81
N ALA A 777 1.24 -28.48 -42.07
CA ALA A 777 0.25 -27.91 -42.99
C ALA A 777 -0.83 -28.93 -43.40
N SER A 778 -0.44 -30.18 -43.67
CA SER A 778 -1.32 -31.20 -44.23
C SER A 778 -1.97 -32.13 -43.19
N VAL A 779 -2.26 -31.63 -41.99
CA VAL A 779 -2.88 -32.43 -40.90
C VAL A 779 -4.32 -32.82 -41.24
N LEU A 780 -5.05 -31.92 -41.90
CA LEU A 780 -6.42 -32.13 -42.34
C LEU A 780 -6.46 -32.54 -43.82
N PRO A 781 -7.47 -33.30 -44.26
CA PRO A 781 -7.59 -33.73 -45.64
C PRO A 781 -7.81 -32.55 -46.59
N GLY A 782 -6.78 -32.16 -47.34
CA GLY A 782 -6.83 -31.12 -48.35
C GLY A 782 -7.56 -31.53 -49.63
N ARG A 783 -7.72 -30.58 -50.55
CA ARG A 783 -8.37 -30.75 -51.86
C ARG A 783 -7.39 -30.36 -52.97
N ALA A 784 -7.42 -31.09 -54.09
CA ALA A 784 -6.61 -30.74 -55.26
C ALA A 784 -7.17 -29.47 -55.94
N LEU A 785 -6.29 -28.54 -56.34
CA LEU A 785 -6.65 -27.24 -56.94
C LEU A 785 -7.44 -27.37 -58.25
N ASP A 786 -7.31 -28.48 -58.96
CA ASP A 786 -7.97 -28.74 -60.25
C ASP A 786 -9.37 -29.38 -60.12
N ASP A 787 -9.82 -29.67 -58.89
CA ASP A 787 -11.06 -30.40 -58.63
C ASP A 787 -12.28 -29.47 -58.73
N VAL A 788 -12.59 -28.92 -59.92
CA VAL A 788 -13.78 -28.07 -60.11
C VAL A 788 -15.05 -28.92 -60.00
N LEU A 789 -15.93 -28.59 -59.05
CA LEU A 789 -17.21 -29.29 -58.91
C LEU A 789 -18.05 -29.05 -60.18
N PRO A 790 -18.43 -30.10 -60.92
CA PRO A 790 -19.19 -29.91 -62.16
C PRO A 790 -20.60 -29.41 -61.85
N ASN A 791 -21.11 -28.54 -62.73
CA ASN A 791 -22.49 -28.04 -62.76
C ASN A 791 -22.90 -27.13 -61.58
N MET A 792 -22.00 -26.27 -61.10
CA MET A 792 -22.32 -25.21 -60.14
C MET A 792 -22.88 -23.96 -60.85
N ILE A 793 -23.91 -23.35 -60.27
CA ILE A 793 -24.53 -22.11 -60.74
C ILE A 793 -23.95 -20.95 -59.93
N SER A 794 -23.48 -19.90 -60.61
CA SER A 794 -23.05 -18.67 -59.95
C SER A 794 -24.23 -17.93 -59.33
N VAL A 795 -24.05 -17.49 -58.09
CA VAL A 795 -25.05 -16.73 -57.32
C VAL A 795 -24.53 -15.32 -57.11
N ASP A 796 -25.40 -14.34 -57.32
CA ASP A 796 -25.10 -12.95 -56.97
C ASP A 796 -25.05 -12.82 -55.44
N VAL A 797 -23.91 -12.36 -54.94
CA VAL A 797 -23.64 -12.25 -53.50
C VAL A 797 -24.50 -11.16 -52.84
N ASP A 798 -24.77 -10.07 -53.54
CA ASP A 798 -25.60 -8.98 -53.02
C ASP A 798 -27.06 -9.42 -52.92
N GLU A 799 -27.54 -10.21 -53.89
CA GLU A 799 -28.86 -10.85 -53.85
C GLU A 799 -28.97 -11.87 -52.70
N PHE A 800 -27.91 -12.64 -52.47
CA PHE A 800 -27.84 -13.59 -51.34
C PHE A 800 -27.95 -12.88 -49.99
N TYR A 801 -27.13 -11.86 -49.72
CA TYR A 801 -27.22 -11.12 -48.46
C TYR A 801 -28.51 -10.32 -48.32
N SER A 802 -29.08 -9.81 -49.42
CA SER A 802 -30.40 -9.16 -49.40
C SER A 802 -31.52 -10.14 -48.98
N THR A 803 -31.50 -11.37 -49.52
CA THR A 803 -32.44 -12.43 -49.12
C THR A 803 -32.26 -12.81 -47.65
N LEU A 804 -31.02 -12.92 -47.17
CA LEU A 804 -30.74 -13.18 -45.76
C LEU A 804 -31.24 -12.03 -44.86
N TYR A 805 -31.10 -10.77 -45.29
CA TYR A 805 -31.60 -9.60 -44.57
C TYR A 805 -33.13 -9.62 -44.43
N GLU A 806 -33.85 -9.97 -45.50
CA GLU A 806 -35.31 -10.13 -45.47
C GLU A 806 -35.77 -11.23 -44.49
N LEU A 807 -35.00 -12.31 -44.36
CA LEU A 807 -35.24 -13.38 -43.39
C LEU A 807 -34.87 -12.99 -41.95
N GLY A 808 -34.17 -11.87 -41.75
CA GLY A 808 -33.81 -11.31 -40.45
C GLY A 808 -32.33 -11.42 -40.07
N TYR A 809 -31.44 -11.86 -40.97
CA TYR A 809 -29.98 -11.81 -40.76
C TYR A 809 -29.44 -10.42 -41.12
N GLY A 810 -29.17 -9.59 -40.13
CA GLY A 810 -28.56 -8.28 -40.31
C GLY A 810 -27.03 -8.32 -40.30
N TYR A 811 -26.42 -9.16 -41.14
CA TYR A 811 -24.96 -9.23 -41.24
C TYR A 811 -24.38 -7.94 -41.82
N THR A 812 -23.33 -7.40 -41.18
CA THR A 812 -22.55 -6.27 -41.70
C THR A 812 -21.05 -6.53 -41.53
N GLY A 813 -20.20 -5.63 -42.05
CA GLY A 813 -18.77 -5.60 -41.76
C GLY A 813 -18.08 -6.96 -41.91
N ALA A 814 -17.53 -7.49 -40.80
CA ALA A 814 -16.76 -8.74 -40.82
C ALA A 814 -17.57 -9.99 -41.21
N PHE A 815 -18.90 -9.97 -41.03
CA PHE A 815 -19.79 -11.11 -41.33
C PHE A 815 -20.32 -11.11 -42.77
N GLN A 816 -20.03 -10.07 -43.55
CA GLN A 816 -20.35 -9.97 -44.98
C GLN A 816 -19.06 -10.08 -45.82
N SER A 817 -18.37 -11.22 -45.72
CA SER A 817 -17.01 -11.41 -46.27
C SER A 817 -16.94 -12.25 -47.55
N ILE A 818 -18.03 -12.90 -47.94
CA ILE A 818 -18.09 -13.74 -49.16
C ILE A 818 -17.95 -12.84 -50.39
N SER A 819 -17.02 -13.16 -51.28
CA SER A 819 -16.75 -12.39 -52.51
C SER A 819 -17.24 -13.10 -53.77
N ARG A 820 -17.25 -14.45 -53.76
CA ARG A 820 -17.76 -15.29 -54.84
C ARG A 820 -18.57 -16.43 -54.26
N LEU A 821 -19.73 -16.71 -54.83
CA LEU A 821 -20.60 -17.80 -54.41
C LEU A 821 -21.12 -18.58 -55.64
N GLU A 822 -21.04 -19.90 -55.55
CA GLU A 822 -21.59 -20.84 -56.52
C GLU A 822 -22.32 -21.96 -55.77
N ARG A 823 -23.40 -22.47 -56.35
CA ARG A 823 -24.20 -23.54 -55.72
C ARG A 823 -24.73 -24.55 -56.72
N LYS A 824 -25.08 -25.72 -56.20
CA LYS A 824 -26.04 -26.66 -56.78
C LYS A 824 -26.89 -27.23 -55.65
N MET A 825 -27.91 -28.03 -55.95
CA MET A 825 -28.75 -28.62 -54.91
C MET A 825 -27.91 -29.37 -53.87
N GLY A 826 -27.96 -28.95 -52.62
CA GLY A 826 -27.22 -29.57 -51.51
C GLY A 826 -25.73 -29.28 -51.46
N HIS A 827 -25.18 -28.40 -52.31
CA HIS A 827 -23.77 -28.03 -52.28
C HIS A 827 -23.52 -26.56 -52.57
N SER A 828 -22.57 -25.96 -51.87
CA SER A 828 -22.09 -24.60 -52.11
C SER A 828 -20.57 -24.55 -52.18
N TYR A 829 -20.07 -23.61 -52.96
CA TYR A 829 -18.65 -23.31 -53.06
C TYR A 829 -18.48 -21.80 -53.17
N GLY A 830 -17.48 -21.24 -52.50
CA GLY A 830 -17.24 -19.81 -52.57
C GLY A 830 -15.88 -19.41 -52.05
N CYS A 831 -15.56 -18.14 -52.27
CA CYS A 831 -14.34 -17.52 -51.79
C CYS A 831 -14.69 -16.35 -50.87
N PHE A 832 -13.87 -16.10 -49.87
CA PHE A 832 -14.03 -14.99 -48.95
C PHE A 832 -12.65 -14.54 -48.46
N GLN A 833 -12.57 -13.28 -48.04
CA GLN A 833 -11.36 -12.74 -47.43
C GLN A 833 -11.58 -12.65 -45.92
N PRO A 834 -10.78 -13.36 -45.10
CA PRO A 834 -10.90 -13.28 -43.65
C PRO A 834 -10.47 -11.89 -43.16
N GLN A 835 -11.22 -11.34 -42.21
CA GLN A 835 -10.79 -10.15 -41.47
C GLN A 835 -9.76 -10.55 -40.42
N ILE A 836 -8.65 -9.81 -40.34
CA ILE A 836 -7.61 -10.04 -39.34
C ILE A 836 -8.12 -9.57 -37.99
N SER A 837 -8.11 -10.46 -36.99
CA SER A 837 -8.48 -10.09 -35.62
C SER A 837 -7.46 -9.11 -35.04
N PRO A 838 -7.88 -7.98 -34.44
CA PRO A 838 -6.96 -7.09 -33.73
C PRO A 838 -6.29 -7.74 -32.51
N ASP A 839 -6.88 -8.82 -31.98
CA ASP A 839 -6.47 -9.47 -30.72
C ASP A 839 -5.66 -10.75 -30.90
N ASN A 840 -5.18 -11.03 -32.12
CA ASN A 840 -4.39 -12.22 -32.46
C ASN A 840 -5.04 -13.55 -32.02
N LEU A 841 -6.37 -13.63 -32.07
CA LEU A 841 -7.14 -14.87 -31.86
C LEU A 841 -6.72 -15.93 -32.89
N ILE A 842 -6.78 -17.21 -32.50
CA ILE A 842 -6.46 -18.33 -33.39
C ILE A 842 -7.32 -18.33 -34.65
N VAL A 843 -8.63 -18.07 -34.48
CA VAL A 843 -9.60 -17.95 -35.56
C VAL A 843 -10.59 -16.85 -35.20
N HIS A 844 -10.86 -15.95 -36.17
CA HIS A 844 -11.87 -14.92 -36.00
C HIS A 844 -13.29 -15.56 -36.05
N PRO A 845 -14.24 -15.24 -35.14
CA PRO A 845 -15.57 -15.84 -35.15
C PRO A 845 -16.33 -15.68 -36.47
N ALA A 846 -16.17 -14.55 -37.16
CA ALA A 846 -16.77 -14.35 -38.49
C ALA A 846 -16.29 -15.35 -39.55
N LEU A 847 -15.05 -15.86 -39.46
CA LEU A 847 -14.55 -16.89 -40.38
C LEU A 847 -15.33 -18.19 -40.23
N LEU A 848 -15.59 -18.61 -39.00
CA LEU A 848 -16.39 -19.81 -38.73
C LEU A 848 -17.86 -19.59 -39.07
N ASP A 849 -18.36 -18.35 -38.95
CA ASP A 849 -19.75 -18.01 -39.30
C ASP A 849 -20.01 -18.13 -40.81
N VAL A 850 -19.00 -17.89 -41.67
CA VAL A 850 -19.08 -18.15 -43.12
C VAL A 850 -19.48 -19.59 -43.41
N ALA A 851 -19.13 -20.55 -42.54
CA ALA A 851 -19.59 -21.93 -42.72
C ALA A 851 -21.11 -22.06 -42.60
N PHE A 852 -21.74 -21.35 -41.67
CA PHE A 852 -23.20 -21.36 -41.54
C PHE A 852 -23.87 -20.68 -42.74
N GLN A 853 -23.26 -19.61 -43.25
CA GLN A 853 -23.71 -18.94 -44.47
C GLN A 853 -23.58 -19.86 -45.70
N ALA A 854 -22.49 -20.63 -45.80
CA ALA A 854 -22.26 -21.61 -46.85
C ALA A 854 -23.33 -22.71 -46.85
N LEU A 855 -23.72 -23.22 -45.68
CA LEU A 855 -24.80 -24.21 -45.57
C LEU A 855 -26.15 -23.62 -45.99
N SER A 856 -26.42 -22.37 -45.64
CA SER A 856 -27.63 -21.65 -46.07
C SER A 856 -27.69 -21.53 -47.60
N ALA A 857 -26.56 -21.20 -48.24
CA ALA A 857 -26.44 -21.15 -49.70
C ALA A 857 -26.53 -22.52 -50.39
N ALA A 858 -26.11 -23.59 -49.71
CA ALA A 858 -26.25 -24.96 -50.22
C ALA A 858 -27.71 -25.46 -50.15
N ALA A 859 -28.44 -25.02 -49.12
CA ALA A 859 -29.83 -25.39 -48.88
C ALA A 859 -30.82 -24.65 -49.78
N SER A 860 -30.59 -23.36 -50.06
CA SER A 860 -31.53 -22.48 -50.76
C SER A 860 -30.83 -21.57 -51.76
N HIS A 861 -31.45 -21.36 -52.92
CA HIS A 861 -31.09 -20.27 -53.82
C HIS A 861 -31.72 -18.95 -53.36
N PRO A 862 -31.04 -17.80 -53.49
CA PRO A 862 -31.66 -16.49 -53.22
C PRO A 862 -33.01 -16.34 -53.94
N GLY A 863 -34.02 -15.85 -53.23
CA GLY A 863 -35.37 -15.65 -53.77
C GLY A 863 -36.18 -16.91 -54.11
N ASP A 864 -35.66 -18.13 -53.96
CA ASP A 864 -36.39 -19.35 -54.32
C ASP A 864 -37.43 -19.78 -53.28
N GLY A 865 -37.47 -19.14 -52.11
CA GLY A 865 -38.41 -19.40 -51.02
C GLY A 865 -38.27 -20.77 -50.36
N SER A 866 -37.15 -21.47 -50.52
CA SER A 866 -36.88 -22.73 -49.80
C SER A 866 -36.37 -22.49 -48.36
N LEU A 867 -35.63 -21.41 -48.13
CA LEU A 867 -35.34 -20.90 -46.80
C LEU A 867 -36.44 -19.90 -46.37
N TRP A 868 -37.46 -20.40 -45.65
CA TRP A 868 -38.64 -19.59 -45.28
C TRP A 868 -38.51 -18.89 -43.91
N SER A 869 -37.55 -19.32 -43.07
CA SER A 869 -37.28 -18.74 -41.76
C SER A 869 -35.79 -18.70 -41.49
N LEU A 870 -35.37 -17.72 -40.68
CA LEU A 870 -34.06 -17.66 -40.03
C LEU A 870 -33.73 -19.01 -39.38
N GLN A 871 -32.57 -19.57 -39.70
CA GLN A 871 -32.03 -20.80 -39.12
C GLN A 871 -30.88 -20.47 -38.16
N VAL A 872 -30.94 -20.96 -36.93
CA VAL A 872 -29.86 -20.76 -35.94
C VAL A 872 -29.17 -22.08 -35.62
N PRO A 873 -27.83 -22.09 -35.45
CA PRO A 873 -27.12 -23.30 -35.09
C PRO A 873 -27.45 -23.72 -33.66
N THR A 874 -27.86 -24.98 -33.48
CA THR A 874 -28.15 -25.57 -32.16
C THR A 874 -27.09 -26.55 -31.69
N GLY A 875 -26.31 -27.09 -32.62
CA GLY A 875 -25.20 -27.95 -32.26
C GLY A 875 -24.35 -28.37 -33.44
N ILE A 876 -23.10 -28.69 -33.14
CA ILE A 876 -22.06 -29.08 -34.10
C ILE A 876 -21.36 -30.30 -33.54
N ARG A 877 -21.26 -31.38 -34.33
CA ARG A 877 -20.63 -32.62 -33.88
C ARG A 877 -19.13 -32.45 -33.69
N THR A 878 -18.45 -31.88 -34.67
CA THR A 878 -16.99 -31.70 -34.60
C THR A 878 -16.55 -30.46 -35.38
N VAL A 879 -15.71 -29.62 -34.77
CA VAL A 879 -14.96 -28.55 -35.43
C VAL A 879 -13.49 -28.86 -35.29
N ARG A 880 -12.78 -29.05 -36.41
CA ARG A 880 -11.34 -29.23 -36.45
C ARG A 880 -10.66 -27.99 -37.02
N ILE A 881 -9.64 -27.49 -36.34
CA ILE A 881 -8.91 -26.29 -36.73
C ILE A 881 -7.43 -26.65 -36.78
N ASN A 882 -6.79 -26.42 -37.92
CA ASN A 882 -5.34 -26.51 -38.05
C ASN A 882 -4.70 -25.18 -37.65
N PRO A 883 -4.03 -25.09 -36.48
CA PRO A 883 -3.41 -23.85 -36.02
C PRO A 883 -2.30 -23.34 -36.95
N TYR A 884 -1.67 -24.19 -37.79
CA TYR A 884 -0.59 -23.80 -38.71
C TYR A 884 -0.98 -22.66 -39.67
N HIS A 885 -2.25 -22.67 -40.12
CA HIS A 885 -2.78 -21.69 -41.07
C HIS A 885 -3.43 -20.47 -40.38
N SER A 886 -3.35 -20.40 -39.05
CA SER A 886 -3.84 -19.23 -38.30
C SER A 886 -3.04 -17.98 -38.70
N HIS A 887 -3.72 -16.84 -38.81
CA HIS A 887 -3.15 -15.54 -39.23
C HIS A 887 -2.78 -15.40 -40.72
N GLN A 888 -3.13 -16.36 -41.58
CA GLN A 888 -3.02 -16.16 -43.04
C GLN A 888 -4.06 -15.13 -43.52
N SER A 889 -3.61 -14.12 -44.27
CA SER A 889 -4.45 -13.03 -44.82
C SER A 889 -4.88 -13.28 -46.28
N GLU A 890 -4.68 -14.51 -46.75
CA GLU A 890 -4.96 -14.92 -48.13
C GLU A 890 -6.46 -15.15 -48.33
N ILE A 891 -6.88 -15.20 -49.60
CA ILE A 891 -8.26 -15.54 -49.96
C ILE A 891 -8.47 -17.01 -49.63
N LEU A 892 -9.49 -17.29 -48.81
CA LEU A 892 -9.87 -18.64 -48.45
C LEU A 892 -11.04 -19.09 -49.31
N SER A 893 -11.14 -20.40 -49.53
CA SER A 893 -12.30 -21.01 -50.19
C SER A 893 -13.05 -21.94 -49.24
N PHE A 894 -14.37 -22.04 -49.40
CA PHE A 894 -15.19 -22.97 -48.62
C PHE A 894 -15.93 -23.93 -49.55
N TYR A 895 -16.21 -25.11 -49.02
CA TYR A 895 -17.11 -26.09 -49.62
C TYR A 895 -18.12 -26.53 -48.58
N GLY A 896 -19.41 -26.28 -48.83
CA GLY A 896 -20.51 -26.71 -47.99
C GLY A 896 -21.32 -27.82 -48.66
N SER A 897 -21.77 -28.79 -47.87
CA SER A 897 -22.70 -29.83 -48.33
C SER A 897 -23.83 -30.07 -47.33
N VAL A 898 -25.06 -30.11 -47.84
CA VAL A 898 -26.29 -30.38 -47.10
C VAL A 898 -27.00 -31.57 -47.74
N PRO A 899 -27.12 -32.72 -47.05
CA PRO A 899 -27.88 -33.85 -47.55
C PRO A 899 -29.39 -33.54 -47.62
N SER A 900 -30.09 -34.14 -48.58
CA SER A 900 -31.47 -33.80 -48.98
C SER A 900 -32.58 -34.14 -47.97
N SER A 901 -32.23 -34.49 -46.72
CA SER A 901 -33.17 -34.79 -45.63
C SER A 901 -32.68 -34.13 -44.33
N SER A 902 -32.96 -32.83 -44.19
CA SER A 902 -33.08 -31.98 -42.97
C SER A 902 -32.17 -32.14 -41.75
N GLU A 903 -31.16 -33.00 -41.70
CA GLU A 903 -30.42 -33.23 -40.47
C GLU A 903 -28.91 -33.19 -40.72
N ALA A 904 -28.38 -31.97 -40.57
CA ALA A 904 -26.97 -31.61 -40.47
C ALA A 904 -26.17 -31.46 -41.78
N GLY A 905 -25.40 -30.37 -41.87
CA GLY A 905 -24.52 -30.06 -43.00
C GLY A 905 -23.04 -30.04 -42.61
N ASP A 906 -22.18 -30.31 -43.59
CA ASP A 906 -20.72 -30.33 -43.43
C ASP A 906 -20.09 -29.18 -44.22
N VAL A 907 -19.04 -28.57 -43.66
CA VAL A 907 -18.29 -27.49 -44.32
C VAL A 907 -16.80 -27.67 -44.12
N THR A 908 -16.03 -27.51 -45.19
CA THR A 908 -14.57 -27.44 -45.13
C THR A 908 -14.07 -26.14 -45.74
N ILE A 909 -13.16 -25.47 -45.05
CA ILE A 909 -12.49 -24.24 -45.48
C ILE A 909 -11.05 -24.59 -45.86
N TYR A 910 -10.65 -24.17 -47.05
CA TYR A 910 -9.34 -24.44 -47.65
C TYR A 910 -8.56 -23.15 -47.86
N THR A 911 -7.23 -23.26 -47.82
CA THR A 911 -6.28 -22.20 -48.23
C THR A 911 -6.16 -22.13 -49.75
N ASP A 912 -5.48 -21.10 -50.27
CA ASP A 912 -5.18 -20.99 -51.71
C ASP A 912 -4.29 -22.14 -52.23
N ALA A 913 -3.54 -22.80 -51.34
CA ALA A 913 -2.75 -23.99 -51.66
C ALA A 913 -3.57 -25.30 -51.72
N GLY A 914 -4.84 -25.26 -51.29
CA GLY A 914 -5.71 -26.44 -51.21
C GLY A 914 -5.62 -27.23 -49.91
N ASP A 915 -4.82 -26.77 -48.93
CA ASP A 915 -4.76 -27.36 -47.59
C ASP A 915 -6.03 -27.02 -46.81
N ALA A 916 -6.55 -27.99 -46.04
CA ALA A 916 -7.72 -27.77 -45.20
C ALA A 916 -7.33 -27.02 -43.91
N PHE A 917 -7.93 -25.84 -43.71
CA PHE A 917 -7.72 -25.02 -42.52
C PHE A 917 -8.72 -25.35 -41.41
N VAL A 918 -10.01 -25.35 -41.75
CA VAL A 918 -11.10 -25.63 -40.80
C VAL A 918 -12.06 -26.64 -41.41
N GLN A 919 -12.44 -27.66 -40.63
CA GLN A 919 -13.46 -28.62 -40.99
C GLN A 919 -14.56 -28.64 -39.93
N ILE A 920 -15.80 -28.46 -40.35
CA ILE A 920 -16.98 -28.43 -39.49
C ILE A 920 -17.91 -29.55 -39.94
N GLU A 921 -18.14 -30.52 -39.07
CA GLU A 921 -18.96 -31.68 -39.35
C GLU A 921 -20.29 -31.61 -38.60
N SER A 922 -21.35 -31.92 -39.33
CA SER A 922 -22.71 -32.11 -38.85
C SER A 922 -23.24 -30.90 -38.05
N VAL A 923 -23.32 -29.74 -38.71
CA VAL A 923 -23.98 -28.55 -38.18
C VAL A 923 -25.49 -28.73 -38.22
N SER A 924 -26.10 -28.85 -37.04
CA SER A 924 -27.55 -28.84 -36.88
C SER A 924 -28.06 -27.39 -36.78
N THR A 925 -29.09 -27.08 -37.56
CA THR A 925 -29.77 -25.79 -37.52
C THR A 925 -31.26 -26.00 -37.28
N VAL A 926 -31.88 -25.08 -36.54
CA VAL A 926 -33.33 -25.09 -36.33
C VAL A 926 -33.94 -23.76 -36.76
N PRO A 927 -35.18 -23.76 -37.28
CA PRO A 927 -35.91 -22.53 -37.53
C PRO A 927 -36.11 -21.75 -36.22
N PHE A 928 -35.81 -20.46 -36.25
CA PHE A 928 -35.96 -19.57 -35.09
C PHE A 928 -37.42 -19.48 -34.61
N THR A 929 -38.37 -19.56 -35.55
CA THR A 929 -39.81 -19.68 -35.29
C THR A 929 -40.34 -21.03 -35.75
N LYS A 930 -41.28 -21.62 -35.01
CA LYS A 930 -41.95 -22.86 -35.44
C LYS A 930 -42.82 -22.58 -36.66
N ALA A 931 -42.77 -23.48 -37.64
CA ALA A 931 -43.58 -23.40 -38.85
C ALA A 931 -45.07 -23.38 -38.50
N THR A 932 -45.81 -22.46 -39.11
CA THR A 932 -47.26 -22.36 -39.03
C THR A 932 -47.90 -22.56 -40.41
N GLU A 933 -49.21 -22.79 -40.47
CA GLU A 933 -49.94 -22.92 -41.75
C GLU A 933 -49.80 -21.66 -42.65
N ALA A 934 -49.48 -20.50 -42.07
CA ALA A 934 -49.20 -19.28 -42.82
C ALA A 934 -47.88 -19.35 -43.61
N ASP A 935 -46.94 -20.18 -43.17
CA ASP A 935 -45.62 -20.36 -43.78
C ASP A 935 -45.61 -21.45 -44.87
N ASP A 936 -46.74 -22.16 -45.05
CA ASP A 936 -46.87 -23.22 -46.04
C ASP A 936 -46.82 -22.66 -47.47
N ARG A 937 -45.93 -23.25 -48.28
CA ARG A 937 -45.77 -22.85 -49.67
C ARG A 937 -46.88 -23.45 -50.53
N LYS A 938 -47.85 -22.63 -50.93
CA LYS A 938 -48.97 -23.01 -51.80
C LYS A 938 -48.55 -23.12 -53.28
N LEU A 939 -47.66 -24.06 -53.58
CA LEU A 939 -47.20 -24.34 -54.95
C LEU A 939 -48.21 -25.14 -55.77
N PHE A 940 -49.01 -25.98 -55.10
CA PHE A 940 -50.00 -26.83 -55.76
C PHE A 940 -51.35 -26.13 -55.78
N SER A 941 -51.87 -25.92 -56.98
CA SER A 941 -53.24 -25.48 -57.21
C SER A 941 -53.93 -26.47 -58.14
N GLU A 942 -55.18 -26.81 -57.85
CA GLU A 942 -56.04 -27.53 -58.77
C GLU A 942 -57.16 -26.62 -59.27
N GLU A 943 -57.52 -26.75 -60.55
CA GLU A 943 -58.72 -26.10 -61.07
C GLU A 943 -59.96 -26.87 -60.58
N VAL A 944 -60.65 -26.30 -59.59
CA VAL A 944 -61.93 -26.83 -59.12
C VAL A 944 -63.03 -26.34 -60.07
N TRP A 945 -63.48 -27.22 -60.96
CA TRP A 945 -64.58 -26.93 -61.87
C TRP A 945 -65.92 -26.88 -61.13
N ALA A 946 -66.59 -25.74 -61.18
CA ALA A 946 -67.92 -25.52 -60.60
C ALA A 946 -68.94 -25.09 -61.68
N PRO A 947 -70.26 -25.30 -61.47
CA PRO A 947 -71.29 -24.84 -62.39
C PRO A 947 -71.21 -23.33 -62.63
N ALA A 948 -71.34 -22.90 -63.89
CA ALA A 948 -71.25 -21.48 -64.26
C ALA A 948 -72.41 -20.62 -63.72
N ASP A 949 -73.58 -21.23 -63.49
CA ASP A 949 -74.76 -20.63 -62.88
C ASP A 949 -75.23 -21.47 -61.67
N PRO A 950 -75.77 -20.86 -60.60
CA PRO A 950 -76.26 -21.61 -59.44
C PRO A 950 -77.48 -22.47 -59.82
N ASP A 951 -77.31 -23.80 -59.76
CA ASP A 951 -78.36 -24.79 -60.04
C ASP A 951 -79.05 -25.26 -58.74
N ALA A 952 -80.27 -24.80 -58.51
CA ALA A 952 -81.08 -25.17 -57.35
C ALA A 952 -81.37 -26.69 -57.23
N SER A 953 -81.28 -27.45 -58.33
CA SER A 953 -81.53 -28.89 -58.32
C SER A 953 -80.35 -29.71 -57.79
N SER A 954 -79.13 -29.17 -57.88
CA SER A 954 -77.90 -29.82 -57.37
C SER A 954 -77.76 -29.75 -55.84
N VAL A 955 -78.24 -28.67 -55.21
CA VAL A 955 -78.27 -28.51 -53.74
C VAL A 955 -79.33 -29.40 -53.07
N MET A 956 -80.40 -29.73 -53.79
CA MET A 956 -81.52 -30.55 -53.28
C MET A 956 -81.18 -32.05 -53.13
N ILE A 957 -80.06 -32.53 -53.66
CA ILE A 957 -79.69 -33.96 -53.63
C ILE A 957 -79.16 -34.35 -52.24
N GLU A 958 -78.43 -33.47 -51.54
CA GLU A 958 -77.94 -33.71 -50.18
C GLU A 958 -78.98 -33.42 -49.09
N ALA A 959 -80.05 -32.68 -49.41
CA ALA A 959 -81.10 -32.27 -48.47
C ALA A 959 -82.38 -33.12 -48.55
N ARG A 960 -82.32 -34.38 -49.00
CA ARG A 960 -83.46 -35.30 -48.91
C ARG A 960 -83.47 -35.99 -47.56
N ALA A 961 -84.59 -35.85 -46.83
CA ALA A 961 -84.79 -36.54 -45.56
C ALA A 961 -84.49 -38.03 -45.71
N THR A 962 -83.62 -38.54 -44.84
CA THR A 962 -83.24 -39.95 -44.80
C THR A 962 -84.46 -40.83 -44.50
N ALA A 963 -84.39 -42.12 -44.83
CA ALA A 963 -85.51 -43.04 -44.58
C ALA A 963 -85.97 -43.05 -43.11
N ASP A 964 -85.01 -42.89 -42.19
CA ASP A 964 -85.23 -42.83 -40.74
C ASP A 964 -85.87 -41.48 -40.31
N GLU A 965 -85.43 -40.35 -40.88
CA GLU A 965 -86.10 -39.05 -40.65
C GLU A 965 -87.54 -39.05 -41.18
N MET A 966 -87.77 -39.66 -42.34
CA MET A 966 -89.11 -39.86 -42.89
C MET A 966 -89.97 -40.77 -42.02
N GLU A 967 -89.39 -41.81 -41.40
CA GLU A 967 -90.10 -42.70 -40.48
C GLU A 967 -90.47 -41.98 -39.17
N ARG A 968 -89.56 -41.20 -38.60
CA ARG A 968 -89.84 -40.37 -37.42
C ARG A 968 -90.90 -39.31 -37.71
N ALA A 969 -90.84 -38.66 -38.87
CA ALA A 969 -91.85 -37.70 -39.29
C ALA A 969 -93.24 -38.35 -39.41
N ARG A 970 -93.32 -39.54 -40.03
CA ARG A 970 -94.57 -40.33 -40.11
C ARG A 970 -95.08 -40.76 -38.73
N ALA A 971 -94.19 -41.14 -37.81
CA ALA A 971 -94.57 -41.48 -36.44
C ALA A 971 -95.14 -40.26 -35.69
N CYS A 972 -94.54 -39.08 -35.86
CA CYS A 972 -95.04 -37.82 -35.30
C CYS A 972 -96.40 -37.45 -35.90
N GLU A 973 -96.59 -37.61 -37.22
CA GLU A 973 -97.89 -37.36 -37.87
C GLU A 973 -98.98 -38.30 -37.34
N ARG A 974 -98.68 -39.59 -37.15
CA ARG A 974 -99.62 -40.56 -36.55
C ARG A 974 -100.00 -40.18 -35.12
N ALA A 975 -99.03 -39.78 -34.30
CA ALA A 975 -99.29 -39.33 -32.93
C ALA A 975 -100.15 -38.06 -32.92
N ALA A 976 -99.82 -37.07 -33.74
CA ALA A 976 -100.61 -35.85 -33.87
C ALA A 976 -102.05 -36.13 -34.33
N HIS A 977 -102.22 -37.02 -35.32
CA HIS A 977 -103.55 -37.43 -35.77
C HIS A 977 -104.38 -38.08 -34.66
N PHE A 978 -103.80 -38.99 -33.88
CA PHE A 978 -104.49 -39.65 -32.76
C PHE A 978 -105.06 -38.64 -31.76
N TYR A 979 -104.24 -37.67 -31.33
CA TYR A 979 -104.69 -36.65 -30.38
C TYR A 979 -105.70 -35.68 -30.98
N LEU A 980 -105.56 -35.31 -32.25
CA LEU A 980 -106.52 -34.43 -32.95
C LEU A 980 -107.86 -35.14 -33.23
N LYS A 981 -107.86 -36.44 -33.50
CA LYS A 981 -109.07 -37.29 -33.63
C LYS A 981 -109.82 -37.35 -32.30
N ASN A 982 -109.12 -37.59 -31.19
CA ASN A 982 -109.71 -37.59 -29.85
C ASN A 982 -110.23 -36.20 -29.45
N LEU A 983 -109.47 -35.14 -29.73
CA LEU A 983 -109.92 -33.78 -29.48
C LEU A 983 -111.23 -33.47 -30.23
N ARG A 984 -111.39 -34.00 -31.45
CA ARG A 984 -112.62 -33.79 -32.22
C ARG A 984 -113.80 -34.63 -31.71
N SER A 985 -113.57 -35.83 -31.19
CA SER A 985 -114.65 -36.68 -30.67
C SER A 985 -115.17 -36.22 -29.30
N GLU A 986 -114.32 -35.58 -28.49
CA GLU A 986 -114.69 -35.13 -27.13
C GLU A 986 -115.38 -33.75 -27.09
N VAL A 987 -115.16 -32.88 -28.09
CA VAL A 987 -115.71 -31.52 -28.12
C VAL A 987 -117.05 -31.47 -28.87
N SER A 988 -118.12 -31.10 -28.16
CA SER A 988 -119.45 -30.90 -28.76
C SER A 988 -119.54 -29.63 -29.60
N ALA A 989 -120.45 -29.60 -30.58
CA ALA A 989 -120.67 -28.43 -31.46
C ALA A 989 -121.00 -27.12 -30.69
N LEU A 990 -121.63 -27.23 -29.52
CA LEU A 990 -121.94 -26.10 -28.66
C LEU A 990 -120.68 -25.53 -27.96
N GLN A 991 -119.73 -26.40 -27.61
CA GLN A 991 -118.45 -25.99 -27.02
C GLN A 991 -117.52 -25.35 -28.05
N GLU A 992 -117.55 -25.80 -29.30
CA GLU A 992 -116.79 -25.22 -30.40
C GLU A 992 -117.20 -23.77 -30.70
N CYS A 993 -118.49 -23.46 -30.77
CA CYS A 993 -118.97 -22.09 -31.01
C CYS A 993 -118.59 -21.10 -29.90
N ASN A 994 -118.43 -21.57 -28.66
CA ASN A 994 -118.05 -20.75 -27.51
C ASN A 994 -116.53 -20.70 -27.26
N ALA A 995 -115.73 -21.46 -28.01
CA ALA A 995 -114.28 -21.45 -27.88
C ALA A 995 -113.67 -20.16 -28.45
N ALA A 996 -112.49 -19.76 -27.95
CA ALA A 996 -111.74 -18.64 -28.51
C ALA A 996 -111.35 -18.91 -29.98
N LEU A 997 -111.23 -17.86 -30.79
CA LEU A 997 -111.02 -17.96 -32.25
C LEU A 997 -109.85 -18.89 -32.64
N HIS A 998 -108.73 -18.87 -31.91
CA HIS A 998 -107.58 -19.74 -32.18
C HIS A 998 -107.88 -21.22 -31.91
N HIS A 999 -108.70 -21.54 -30.90
CA HIS A 999 -109.16 -22.90 -30.64
C HIS A 999 -110.19 -23.37 -31.68
N GLN A 1000 -111.04 -22.47 -32.19
CA GLN A 1000 -111.93 -22.77 -33.31
C GLN A 1000 -111.13 -23.10 -34.57
N GLN A 1001 -110.06 -22.36 -34.85
CA GLN A 1001 -109.17 -22.68 -35.99
C GLN A 1001 -108.42 -24.00 -35.80
N LEU A 1002 -107.99 -24.32 -34.58
CA LEU A 1002 -107.38 -25.62 -34.27
C LEU A 1002 -108.38 -26.77 -34.48
N LEU A 1003 -109.64 -26.62 -34.06
CA LEU A 1003 -110.69 -27.63 -34.27
C LEU A 1003 -111.10 -27.75 -35.74
N ALA A 1004 -111.10 -26.64 -36.49
CA ALA A 1004 -111.30 -26.63 -37.93
C ALA A 1004 -110.15 -27.35 -38.65
N TRP A 1005 -108.91 -27.13 -38.22
CA TRP A 1005 -107.73 -27.85 -38.72
C TRP A 1005 -107.76 -29.33 -38.35
N ALA A 1006 -108.14 -29.67 -37.11
CA ALA A 1006 -108.34 -31.05 -36.69
C ALA A 1006 -109.42 -31.75 -37.55
N SER A 1007 -110.53 -31.07 -37.83
CA SER A 1007 -111.60 -31.57 -38.71
C SER A 1007 -111.12 -31.77 -40.14
N HIS A 1008 -110.34 -30.83 -40.68
CA HIS A 1008 -109.74 -30.94 -42.01
C HIS A 1008 -108.79 -32.14 -42.07
N LEU A 1009 -107.87 -32.26 -41.11
CA LEU A 1009 -106.86 -33.31 -41.09
C LEU A 1009 -107.45 -34.71 -40.85
N VAL A 1010 -108.46 -34.82 -39.97
CA VAL A 1010 -109.22 -36.07 -39.78
C VAL A 1010 -109.98 -36.44 -41.07
N SER A 1011 -110.59 -35.46 -41.75
CA SER A 1011 -111.26 -35.69 -43.03
C SER A 1011 -110.30 -36.10 -44.15
N GLU A 1012 -109.07 -35.57 -44.18
CA GLU A 1012 -108.06 -35.96 -45.17
C GLU A 1012 -107.55 -37.39 -44.96
N VAL A 1013 -107.38 -37.81 -43.70
CA VAL A 1013 -107.03 -39.19 -43.35
C VAL A 1013 -108.17 -40.15 -43.71
N ALA A 1014 -109.41 -39.82 -43.34
CA ALA A 1014 -110.59 -40.61 -43.74
C ALA A 1014 -110.79 -40.67 -45.27
N GLY A 1015 -110.39 -39.62 -45.99
CA GLY A 1015 -110.41 -39.55 -47.46
C GLY A 1015 -109.22 -40.22 -48.16
N GLY A 1016 -108.32 -40.88 -47.44
CA GLY A 1016 -107.19 -41.63 -47.99
C GLY A 1016 -106.06 -40.79 -48.60
N LYS A 1017 -106.05 -39.46 -48.39
CA LYS A 1017 -104.99 -38.56 -48.87
C LYS A 1017 -103.69 -38.71 -48.07
N ARG A 1018 -103.77 -39.16 -46.81
CA ARG A 1018 -102.61 -39.42 -45.94
C ARG A 1018 -102.47 -40.91 -45.63
N ARG A 1019 -101.88 -41.66 -46.56
CA ARG A 1019 -101.79 -43.14 -46.55
C ARG A 1019 -101.00 -43.76 -45.39
N HIS A 1020 -100.31 -42.97 -44.57
CA HIS A 1020 -99.44 -43.46 -43.49
C HIS A 1020 -100.06 -43.33 -42.09
N CYS A 1021 -101.26 -42.74 -41.99
CA CYS A 1021 -102.07 -42.71 -40.77
C CYS A 1021 -103.25 -43.66 -41.01
N ASP A 1022 -103.37 -44.73 -40.21
CA ASP A 1022 -104.52 -45.62 -40.29
C ASP A 1022 -105.78 -44.91 -39.78
N ALA A 1023 -106.92 -45.20 -40.42
CA ALA A 1023 -108.20 -44.54 -40.14
C ALA A 1023 -108.92 -45.10 -38.90
N ASP A 1024 -108.48 -46.25 -38.37
CA ASP A 1024 -109.05 -46.92 -37.19
C ASP A 1024 -108.52 -46.36 -35.86
#